data_AF-A0A6A3X112-F1
#
_entry.id   AF-A0A6A3X112-F1
#
_cell.length_a   1.000
_cell.length_b   1.000
_cell.length_c   1.000
_cell.angle_alpha   90.00
_cell.angle_beta   90.00
_cell.angle_gamma   90.00
#
_symmetry.space_group_name_H-M   'P 1'
#
loop_
_entity.id
_entity.type
_entity.pdbx_description
1 polymer ?
#
loop_
_entity_poly.entity_id
_entity_poly.type
_entity_poly.pdbx_seq_one_letter_code
_entity_poly.pdbx_strand_id
1 'polypeptide(L)'
;MRSALIRSLRGSQTPLRIHSALRTHSALTMQLPQSSTAYVLAPELTWTGEQFERDVQVFVGSDGLIQTVKRSQDAVQIDAQEVHKLPGRALLPGMVNAHSHAFQRGLRGVGETYPKNSAQSSFWTWREEMYKLVGGMSEQQIYDLTRQCFSEMRDAGITSVGEFHYFHHGRPGEGKNGHEFAYDETVLRAAKDVGIRIVLLNAYYEHGGFQRAPMVESQKRFKVDSHEKYWSQMDGLQSKLADVPTQSLGVVAHSMRAVEVPDIVKLHEESVRRGLVFHIHLEEQTKEVDDCKAAHNGETPMALLLKNLKIDEKFTAVHCTWTKADELKQFVEKKGNVCICPLTEGNLGDGFPFIASCSDRVCLGTDCNARVDMCEEMRWLEYAHRLHESRRGVCTDATSETDLAKLLFRYGTKNGAESLNLQVGEIKEGYAADFALVDIEEDQLKFSTPSSLMGAFIFGANGSSVVKATSVNGKWRDTVSKKVESVASTAKGDASAVSDEHKAQIEAAAALADVNSDDVVKLAIGLNSIDSTSGDEAAVGQAIADWLTARGWRVHMQKVSPQADAVVKADRYNVYASRSDNKTPRLLFNSHMDTVPPYLPPRIDSTTLYGRGACDAKSLVAGQMIAAQKLVEAGFGDDVQVLFVVSEETDHSGMKKANELKVNPAHMIVGEPTALKMSKMQKGVLKIQLSQKGVAAHSGYPHLGDSAIDPMIDVLYDLKKENWPTTEECGNTDLNIGLLNGGQAANALAEQSSAMLMFRLVTEPEVIYKRVEEIVAGRVSMKLYTSNPPVHLTTVEGYDTGVACFNTDVPYFNFDGKAYLVGAGSITDAHCPREFTMLEDLKSVVDYYFTLGKRLIEKLVQPYHWVGLYPVLRSQLPVEMAN
;
A
#
# COMPACT_ATOMS: atom_id res chain seq x y z
N MET A 1 25.02 -74.51 -3.95
CA MET A 1 24.42 -74.73 -2.62
C MET A 1 23.53 -73.54 -2.30
N ARG A 2 22.21 -73.81 -2.16
CA ARG A 2 21.21 -73.10 -1.33
C ARG A 2 21.03 -71.59 -1.60
N SER A 3 19.96 -71.04 -2.18
CA SER A 3 18.50 -71.29 -2.08
C SER A 3 17.94 -71.36 -0.65
N ALA A 4 16.89 -70.56 -0.39
CA ALA A 4 16.10 -70.36 0.85
C ALA A 4 16.70 -69.28 1.76
N LEU A 5 15.99 -68.29 2.30
CA LEU A 5 14.59 -68.14 2.74
C LEU A 5 14.49 -66.60 3.05
N ILE A 6 13.49 -65.79 2.69
CA ILE A 6 12.15 -65.69 3.26
C ILE A 6 11.31 -64.74 2.40
N ARG A 7 10.17 -65.28 1.96
CA ARG A 7 8.96 -64.64 1.41
C ARG A 7 8.05 -64.28 2.60
N SER A 8 7.42 -63.10 2.59
CA SER A 8 6.23 -62.69 3.37
C SER A 8 6.27 -61.15 3.48
N LEU A 9 5.46 -60.29 2.87
CA LEU A 9 4.08 -60.34 2.39
C LEU A 9 3.94 -59.30 1.24
N ARG A 10 3.39 -59.70 0.09
CA ARG A 10 2.83 -58.76 -0.90
C ARG A 10 1.36 -59.12 -1.07
N GLY A 11 0.48 -58.33 -0.47
CA GLY A 11 -0.96 -58.39 -0.65
C GLY A 11 -1.44 -57.18 -1.47
N SER A 12 -2.01 -57.49 -2.63
CA SER A 12 -3.00 -56.75 -3.43
C SER A 12 -3.06 -55.21 -3.31
N GLN A 13 -2.54 -54.51 -4.33
CA GLN A 13 -3.10 -53.23 -4.78
C GLN A 13 -3.79 -53.45 -6.12
N THR A 14 -5.12 -53.35 -6.11
CA THR A 14 -5.97 -53.22 -7.29
C THR A 14 -5.96 -51.73 -7.70
N PRO A 15 -5.74 -51.37 -8.97
CA PRO A 15 -5.74 -49.96 -9.37
C PRO A 15 -7.16 -49.40 -9.39
N LEU A 16 -7.44 -48.40 -8.55
CA LEU A 16 -8.62 -47.56 -8.64
C LEU A 16 -8.54 -46.73 -9.93
N ARG A 17 -9.34 -47.11 -10.92
CA ARG A 17 -9.60 -46.30 -12.11
C ARG A 17 -10.29 -45.01 -11.67
N ILE A 18 -9.56 -43.90 -11.74
CA ILE A 18 -10.14 -42.56 -11.66
C ILE A 18 -10.77 -42.29 -13.03
N HIS A 19 -12.11 -42.34 -13.09
CA HIS A 19 -12.85 -41.81 -14.22
C HIS A 19 -12.76 -40.28 -14.19
N SER A 20 -11.94 -39.70 -15.05
CA SER A 20 -11.98 -38.27 -15.36
C SER A 20 -13.21 -37.98 -16.23
N ALA A 21 -14.35 -37.76 -15.60
CA ALA A 21 -15.45 -37.08 -16.26
C ALA A 21 -15.10 -35.59 -16.36
N LEU A 22 -14.65 -35.16 -17.54
CA LEU A 22 -14.59 -33.77 -17.96
C LEU A 22 -15.98 -33.14 -17.76
N ARG A 23 -16.18 -32.43 -16.65
CA ARG A 23 -17.31 -31.51 -16.50
C ARG A 23 -16.95 -30.23 -17.24
N THR A 24 -17.65 -29.99 -18.35
CA THR A 24 -17.64 -28.72 -19.06
C THR A 24 -18.10 -27.62 -18.12
N HIS A 25 -17.22 -26.68 -17.77
CA HIS A 25 -17.58 -25.46 -17.06
C HIS A 25 -18.34 -24.54 -18.02
N SER A 26 -19.67 -24.57 -17.96
CA SER A 26 -20.46 -23.41 -18.36
C SER A 26 -20.41 -22.42 -17.20
N ALA A 27 -19.89 -21.21 -17.42
CA ALA A 27 -20.11 -20.08 -16.54
C ALA A 27 -21.63 -19.78 -16.51
N LEU A 28 -22.34 -20.45 -15.61
CA LEU A 28 -23.70 -20.11 -15.26
C LEU A 28 -23.63 -18.75 -14.55
N THR A 29 -24.13 -17.72 -15.23
CA THR A 29 -24.35 -16.40 -14.63
C THR A 29 -25.16 -16.61 -13.35
N MET A 30 -24.62 -16.15 -12.21
CA MET A 30 -25.24 -16.31 -10.90
C MET A 30 -26.57 -15.56 -10.88
N GLN A 31 -27.69 -16.27 -11.02
CA GLN A 31 -29.03 -15.69 -10.86
C GLN A 31 -29.36 -15.63 -9.37
N LEU A 32 -28.85 -14.59 -8.68
CA LEU A 32 -29.33 -14.24 -7.35
C LEU A 32 -30.74 -13.66 -7.44
N PRO A 33 -31.57 -13.81 -6.40
CA PRO A 33 -32.90 -13.21 -6.36
C PRO A 33 -32.82 -11.70 -6.60
N GLN A 34 -33.52 -11.20 -7.63
CA GLN A 34 -33.58 -9.78 -7.96
C GLN A 34 -34.92 -9.11 -7.58
N SER A 35 -35.91 -9.89 -7.13
CA SER A 35 -37.25 -9.40 -6.82
C SER A 35 -37.58 -9.55 -5.33
N SER A 36 -38.54 -8.75 -4.84
CA SER A 36 -39.02 -8.79 -3.45
C SER A 36 -39.97 -9.96 -3.15
N THR A 37 -39.91 -11.04 -3.91
CA THR A 37 -40.72 -12.25 -3.69
C THR A 37 -40.03 -13.21 -2.73
N ALA A 38 -40.80 -14.11 -2.11
CA ALA A 38 -40.22 -15.19 -1.33
C ALA A 38 -39.40 -16.15 -2.22
N TYR A 39 -38.24 -16.60 -1.73
CA TYR A 39 -37.32 -17.47 -2.47
C TYR A 39 -36.60 -18.46 -1.54
N VAL A 40 -36.02 -19.51 -2.14
CA VAL A 40 -35.22 -20.51 -1.41
C VAL A 40 -33.78 -20.49 -1.89
N LEU A 41 -32.84 -20.45 -0.96
CA LEU A 41 -31.42 -20.64 -1.23
C LEU A 41 -31.05 -22.10 -0.95
N ALA A 42 -30.43 -22.76 -1.94
CA ALA A 42 -29.88 -24.10 -1.82
C ALA A 42 -28.37 -24.07 -2.15
N PRO A 43 -27.53 -23.54 -1.24
CA PRO A 43 -26.08 -23.52 -1.41
C PRO A 43 -25.47 -24.91 -1.22
N GLU A 44 -24.24 -25.08 -1.71
CA GLU A 44 -23.50 -26.33 -1.50
C GLU A 44 -23.19 -26.58 -0.02
N LEU A 45 -22.83 -25.52 0.70
CA LEU A 45 -22.60 -25.54 2.14
C LEU A 45 -23.35 -24.39 2.81
N THR A 46 -23.95 -24.65 3.97
CA THR A 46 -24.54 -23.62 4.83
C THR A 46 -23.90 -23.69 6.20
N TRP A 47 -23.50 -22.54 6.75
CA TRP A 47 -23.08 -22.45 8.14
C TRP A 47 -24.29 -22.55 9.07
N THR A 48 -24.32 -23.56 9.94
CA THR A 48 -25.46 -23.81 10.85
C THR A 48 -25.29 -23.19 12.25
N GLY A 49 -24.23 -22.42 12.47
CA GLY A 49 -23.81 -21.95 13.80
C GLY A 49 -22.78 -22.87 14.47
N GLU A 50 -22.75 -24.14 14.08
CA GLU A 50 -21.84 -25.15 14.61
C GLU A 50 -20.78 -25.59 13.59
N GLN A 51 -21.20 -25.87 12.37
CA GLN A 51 -20.34 -26.36 11.29
C GLN A 51 -20.94 -26.03 9.92
N PHE A 52 -20.17 -26.26 8.85
CA PHE A 52 -20.72 -26.26 7.50
C PHE A 52 -21.43 -27.58 7.20
N GLU A 53 -22.70 -27.51 6.83
CA GLU A 53 -23.50 -28.66 6.44
C GLU A 53 -23.93 -28.59 4.97
N ARG A 54 -24.02 -29.77 4.34
CA ARG A 54 -24.58 -29.94 2.99
C ARG A 54 -26.09 -30.10 3.06
N ASP A 55 -26.73 -29.88 1.92
CA ASP A 55 -28.17 -30.09 1.74
C ASP A 55 -29.05 -29.27 2.70
N VAL A 56 -28.58 -28.12 3.18
CA VAL A 56 -29.39 -27.20 4.00
C VAL A 56 -29.95 -26.09 3.11
N GLN A 57 -31.25 -25.88 3.19
CA GLN A 57 -32.00 -24.87 2.45
C GLN A 57 -32.48 -23.76 3.39
N VAL A 58 -32.38 -22.52 2.92
CA VAL A 58 -32.82 -21.33 3.66
C VAL A 58 -33.98 -20.68 2.91
N PHE A 59 -35.14 -20.60 3.57
CA PHE A 59 -36.35 -20.00 3.01
C PHE A 59 -36.44 -18.55 3.45
N VAL A 60 -36.50 -17.63 2.49
CA VAL A 60 -36.59 -16.19 2.73
C VAL A 60 -37.96 -15.70 2.26
N GLY A 61 -38.66 -15.00 3.15
CA GLY A 61 -39.96 -14.39 2.86
C GLY A 61 -39.83 -13.11 2.04
N SER A 62 -40.94 -12.63 1.48
CA SER A 62 -41.00 -11.34 0.77
C SER A 62 -40.73 -10.13 1.68
N ASP A 63 -40.81 -10.33 3.00
CA ASP A 63 -40.44 -9.35 4.03
C ASP A 63 -38.92 -9.24 4.25
N GLY A 64 -38.12 -10.13 3.63
CA GLY A 64 -36.68 -10.20 3.80
C GLY A 64 -36.25 -10.92 5.09
N LEU A 65 -37.17 -11.62 5.76
CA LEU A 65 -36.87 -12.44 6.94
C LEU A 65 -36.69 -13.91 6.56
N ILE A 66 -35.87 -14.62 7.33
CA ILE A 66 -35.69 -16.06 7.24
C ILE A 66 -36.93 -16.72 7.86
N GLN A 67 -37.70 -17.41 7.02
CA GLN A 67 -38.94 -18.06 7.43
C GLN A 67 -38.69 -19.45 8.01
N THR A 68 -37.70 -20.19 7.48
CA THR A 68 -37.28 -21.48 8.04
C THR A 68 -35.94 -21.92 7.44
N VAL A 69 -35.24 -22.83 8.14
CA VAL A 69 -33.98 -23.47 7.68
C VAL A 69 -34.17 -24.98 7.81
N LYS A 70 -34.05 -25.72 6.70
CA LYS A 70 -34.35 -27.16 6.66
C LYS A 70 -33.33 -27.95 5.87
N ARG A 71 -33.15 -29.23 6.20
CA ARG A 71 -32.41 -30.15 5.34
C ARG A 71 -33.28 -30.54 4.14
N SER A 72 -32.68 -30.68 2.96
CA SER A 72 -33.35 -30.96 1.69
C SER A 72 -34.14 -32.27 1.70
N GLN A 73 -33.82 -33.19 2.62
CA GLN A 73 -34.51 -34.47 2.80
C GLN A 73 -35.79 -34.35 3.64
N ASP A 74 -35.93 -33.28 4.42
CA ASP A 74 -37.10 -32.99 5.25
C ASP A 74 -38.10 -32.19 4.40
N ALA A 75 -38.69 -32.87 3.42
CA ALA A 75 -39.61 -32.28 2.45
C ALA A 75 -40.79 -31.59 3.16
N VAL A 76 -40.93 -30.28 2.93
CA VAL A 76 -42.21 -29.59 3.08
C VAL A 76 -42.51 -28.93 1.74
N GLN A 77 -43.72 -29.15 1.22
CA GLN A 77 -44.27 -28.29 0.19
C GLN A 77 -44.43 -26.89 0.79
N ILE A 78 -43.45 -26.04 0.51
CA ILE A 78 -43.58 -24.60 0.72
C ILE A 78 -43.80 -24.01 -0.65
N ASP A 79 -44.80 -23.13 -0.75
CA ASP A 79 -45.20 -22.40 -1.95
C ASP A 79 -44.13 -21.33 -2.28
N ALA A 80 -42.89 -21.78 -2.53
CA ALA A 80 -41.78 -20.92 -2.90
C ALA A 80 -41.78 -20.77 -4.43
N GLN A 81 -41.88 -19.52 -4.89
CA GLN A 81 -41.98 -19.22 -6.31
C GLN A 81 -40.67 -19.46 -7.07
N GLU A 82 -39.51 -19.46 -6.38
CA GLU A 82 -38.19 -19.62 -6.99
C GLU A 82 -37.16 -20.31 -6.05
N VAL A 83 -36.39 -21.25 -6.59
CA VAL A 83 -35.31 -21.97 -5.86
C VAL A 83 -33.97 -21.71 -6.53
N HIS A 84 -33.05 -21.06 -5.81
CA HIS A 84 -31.71 -20.72 -6.28
C HIS A 84 -30.69 -21.74 -5.79
N LYS A 85 -30.23 -22.61 -6.69
CA LYS A 85 -29.14 -23.55 -6.42
C LYS A 85 -27.80 -22.85 -6.58
N LEU A 86 -26.94 -22.94 -5.55
CA LEU A 86 -25.64 -22.25 -5.54
C LEU A 86 -24.50 -23.29 -5.36
N PRO A 87 -24.16 -24.05 -6.42
CA PRO A 87 -23.06 -25.01 -6.38
C PRO A 87 -21.71 -24.28 -6.24
N GLY A 88 -20.74 -24.88 -5.54
CA GLY A 88 -19.45 -24.25 -5.27
C GLY A 88 -19.56 -22.97 -4.42
N ARG A 89 -20.63 -22.83 -3.63
CA ARG A 89 -20.85 -21.68 -2.76
C ARG A 89 -21.16 -22.12 -1.33
N ALA A 90 -20.57 -21.42 -0.38
CA ALA A 90 -20.92 -21.50 1.03
C ALA A 90 -21.75 -20.26 1.44
N LEU A 91 -22.87 -20.48 2.10
CA LEU A 91 -23.70 -19.43 2.69
C LEU A 91 -23.36 -19.26 4.16
N LEU A 92 -22.98 -18.04 4.53
CA LEU A 92 -22.66 -17.63 5.89
C LEU A 92 -23.63 -16.51 6.32
N PRO A 93 -23.90 -16.34 7.63
CA PRO A 93 -24.51 -15.10 8.09
C PRO A 93 -23.62 -13.91 7.71
N GLY A 94 -24.25 -12.79 7.39
CA GLY A 94 -23.53 -11.55 7.16
C GLY A 94 -22.76 -11.13 8.41
N MET A 95 -21.51 -10.69 8.23
CA MET A 95 -20.69 -10.22 9.34
C MET A 95 -21.21 -8.87 9.86
N VAL A 96 -20.97 -8.62 11.15
CA VAL A 96 -21.45 -7.45 11.86
C VAL A 96 -20.26 -6.68 12.40
N ASN A 97 -20.14 -5.44 11.95
CA ASN A 97 -19.14 -4.50 12.42
C ASN A 97 -19.75 -3.66 13.56
N ALA A 98 -19.37 -3.94 14.80
CA ALA A 98 -19.99 -3.31 15.96
C ALA A 98 -19.56 -1.84 16.17
N HIS A 99 -18.45 -1.41 15.56
CA HIS A 99 -17.89 -0.08 15.77
C HIS A 99 -17.14 0.45 14.53
N SER A 100 -17.49 1.65 14.09
CA SER A 100 -16.91 2.33 12.92
C SER A 100 -16.95 3.85 13.06
N HIS A 101 -15.94 4.51 12.50
CA HIS A 101 -15.94 5.92 12.16
C HIS A 101 -15.68 6.09 10.65
N ALA A 102 -16.73 6.08 9.84
CA ALA A 102 -16.61 5.95 8.38
C ALA A 102 -15.79 7.07 7.72
N PHE A 103 -15.86 8.30 8.26
CA PHE A 103 -15.09 9.44 7.74
C PHE A 103 -13.58 9.26 7.92
N GLN A 104 -13.15 8.50 8.94
CA GLN A 104 -11.73 8.24 9.21
C GLN A 104 -11.08 7.35 8.15
N ARG A 105 -11.87 6.71 7.27
CA ARG A 105 -11.35 6.11 6.04
C ARG A 105 -10.49 7.09 5.22
N GLY A 106 -10.73 8.40 5.34
CA GLY A 106 -9.89 9.44 4.72
C GLY A 106 -8.46 9.53 5.25
N LEU A 107 -8.14 8.88 6.38
CA LEU A 107 -6.82 8.87 7.02
C LEU A 107 -5.92 7.72 6.59
N ARG A 108 -6.36 6.85 5.67
CA ARG A 108 -5.55 5.71 5.20
C ARG A 108 -4.17 6.15 4.72
N GLY A 109 -3.13 5.69 5.42
CA GLY A 109 -1.73 6.00 5.13
C GLY A 109 -1.26 7.39 5.58
N VAL A 110 -2.14 8.18 6.20
CA VAL A 110 -1.83 9.51 6.76
C VAL A 110 -1.44 9.35 8.23
N GLY A 111 -0.38 10.04 8.66
CA GLY A 111 0.16 9.92 10.03
C GLY A 111 1.23 8.84 10.22
N GLU A 112 1.56 8.08 9.16
CA GLU A 112 2.56 7.00 9.16
C GLU A 112 4.00 7.48 8.90
N THR A 113 4.27 8.77 9.10
CA THR A 113 5.62 9.38 8.94
C THR A 113 6.12 9.88 10.28
N TYR A 114 7.26 9.34 10.72
CA TYR A 114 7.82 9.60 12.05
C TYR A 114 9.20 10.29 11.95
N PRO A 115 9.29 11.62 12.13
CA PRO A 115 10.57 12.33 12.10
C PRO A 115 11.51 11.84 13.21
N LYS A 116 12.77 11.53 12.86
CA LYS A 116 13.78 10.97 13.80
C LYS A 116 14.12 11.87 15.00
N ASN A 117 13.66 13.12 15.02
CA ASN A 117 13.92 14.11 16.07
C ASN A 117 12.68 14.44 16.93
N SER A 118 11.49 13.88 16.66
CA SER A 118 10.30 14.13 17.48
C SER A 118 10.21 13.10 18.61
N ALA A 119 10.38 13.53 19.85
CA ALA A 119 10.34 12.68 21.04
C ALA A 119 8.94 12.11 21.38
N GLN A 120 7.91 12.31 20.56
CA GLN A 120 6.54 11.87 20.83
C GLN A 120 5.79 11.56 19.52
N SER A 121 6.03 10.38 18.94
CA SER A 121 5.09 9.79 17.97
C SER A 121 4.09 8.97 18.77
N SER A 122 2.81 9.34 18.78
CA SER A 122 1.78 8.68 19.60
C SER A 122 0.39 8.80 18.97
N PHE A 123 -0.61 8.13 19.54
CA PHE A 123 -2.04 8.34 19.26
C PHE A 123 -2.41 9.84 19.09
N TRP A 124 -1.80 10.72 19.90
CA TRP A 124 -2.10 12.14 19.90
C TRP A 124 -1.62 12.88 18.65
N THR A 125 -0.53 12.46 18.02
CA THR A 125 -0.07 13.05 16.74
C THR A 125 -0.93 12.58 15.57
N TRP A 126 -1.42 11.34 15.59
CA TRP A 126 -2.43 10.87 14.64
C TRP A 126 -3.74 11.67 14.78
N ARG A 127 -4.15 11.96 16.02
CA ARG A 127 -5.35 12.75 16.31
C ARG A 127 -5.29 14.17 15.74
N GLU A 128 -4.10 14.78 15.66
CA GLU A 128 -3.92 16.08 14.99
C GLU A 128 -4.21 16.00 13.48
N GLU A 129 -3.78 14.94 12.80
CA GLU A 129 -4.10 14.70 11.39
C GLU A 129 -5.61 14.46 11.19
N MET A 130 -6.24 13.71 12.10
CA MET A 130 -7.70 13.55 12.12
C MET A 130 -8.41 14.92 12.24
N TYR A 131 -7.93 15.81 13.09
CA TYR A 131 -8.51 17.16 13.20
C TYR A 131 -8.30 18.02 11.95
N LYS A 132 -7.17 17.89 11.25
CA LYS A 132 -6.97 18.56 9.96
C LYS A 132 -7.96 18.06 8.92
N LEU A 133 -8.21 16.75 8.87
CA LEU A 133 -9.23 16.16 8.00
C LEU A 133 -10.61 16.73 8.34
N VAL A 134 -11.04 16.66 9.60
CA VAL A 134 -12.35 17.16 10.06
C VAL A 134 -12.54 18.65 9.77
N GLY A 135 -11.51 19.47 9.97
CA GLY A 135 -11.55 20.90 9.66
C GLY A 135 -11.79 21.17 8.16
N GLY A 136 -11.25 20.31 7.29
CA GLY A 136 -11.27 20.45 5.83
C GLY A 136 -12.52 19.90 5.13
N MET A 137 -13.31 19.03 5.76
CA MET A 137 -14.39 18.30 5.08
C MET A 137 -15.68 19.10 4.83
N SER A 138 -16.20 18.99 3.61
CA SER A 138 -17.57 19.37 3.20
C SER A 138 -18.57 18.22 3.34
N GLU A 139 -19.87 18.52 3.24
CA GLU A 139 -20.95 17.53 3.26
C GLU A 139 -20.76 16.44 2.18
N GLN A 140 -20.37 16.84 0.98
CA GLN A 140 -20.16 15.93 -0.15
C GLN A 140 -18.99 14.96 0.11
N GLN A 141 -17.88 15.45 0.66
CA GLN A 141 -16.72 14.60 0.98
C GLN A 141 -17.06 13.56 2.05
N ILE A 142 -17.87 13.93 3.06
CA ILE A 142 -18.33 12.99 4.09
C ILE A 142 -19.24 11.94 3.50
N TYR A 143 -20.19 12.35 2.66
CA TYR A 143 -21.05 11.40 1.95
C TYR A 143 -20.22 10.41 1.12
N ASP A 144 -19.28 10.88 0.31
CA ASP A 144 -18.48 10.04 -0.58
C ASP A 144 -17.59 9.06 0.19
N LEU A 145 -16.91 9.53 1.24
CA LEU A 145 -16.06 8.67 2.08
C LEU A 145 -16.88 7.64 2.86
N THR A 146 -18.02 8.05 3.40
CA THR A 146 -18.93 7.14 4.14
C THR A 146 -19.50 6.08 3.20
N ARG A 147 -19.98 6.49 2.02
CA ARG A 147 -20.50 5.59 0.99
C ARG A 147 -19.43 4.60 0.55
N GLN A 148 -18.20 5.05 0.31
CA GLN A 148 -17.09 4.19 -0.08
C GLN A 148 -16.72 3.20 1.04
N CYS A 149 -16.67 3.66 2.30
CA CYS A 149 -16.42 2.81 3.46
C CYS A 149 -17.46 1.69 3.60
N PHE A 150 -18.74 2.04 3.57
CA PHE A 150 -19.83 1.07 3.64
C PHE A 150 -19.86 0.13 2.42
N SER A 151 -19.46 0.62 1.25
CA SER A 151 -19.34 -0.22 0.05
C SER A 151 -18.27 -1.30 0.25
N GLU A 152 -17.10 -0.93 0.79
CA GLU A 152 -16.02 -1.87 1.10
C GLU A 152 -16.44 -2.89 2.17
N MET A 153 -17.21 -2.45 3.17
CA MET A 153 -17.80 -3.37 4.16
C MET A 153 -18.67 -4.42 3.47
N ARG A 154 -19.57 -4.02 2.56
CA ARG A 154 -20.42 -4.95 1.80
C ARG A 154 -19.60 -5.89 0.93
N ASP A 155 -18.50 -5.41 0.35
CA ASP A 155 -17.59 -6.24 -0.46
C ASP A 155 -16.81 -7.25 0.39
N ALA A 156 -16.51 -6.90 1.65
CA ALA A 156 -15.83 -7.77 2.61
C ALA A 156 -16.76 -8.76 3.35
N GLY A 157 -18.05 -8.81 3.03
CA GLY A 157 -19.00 -9.70 3.71
C GLY A 157 -19.69 -9.10 4.94
N ILE A 158 -19.42 -7.83 5.26
CA ILE A 158 -20.06 -7.10 6.36
C ILE A 158 -21.41 -6.57 5.86
N THR A 159 -22.46 -6.85 6.62
CA THR A 159 -23.84 -6.54 6.25
C THR A 159 -24.49 -5.52 7.17
N SER A 160 -23.94 -5.40 8.39
CA SER A 160 -24.42 -4.50 9.44
C SER A 160 -23.26 -3.72 10.04
N VAL A 161 -23.48 -2.43 10.32
CA VAL A 161 -22.49 -1.55 10.96
C VAL A 161 -23.10 -0.75 12.11
N GLY A 162 -22.41 -0.71 13.24
CA GLY A 162 -22.59 0.29 14.30
C GLY A 162 -21.71 1.50 13.98
N GLU A 163 -22.28 2.52 13.34
CA GLU A 163 -21.53 3.72 12.98
C GLU A 163 -21.54 4.69 14.16
N PHE A 164 -20.42 4.75 14.87
CA PHE A 164 -20.19 5.64 16.01
C PHE A 164 -19.93 7.05 15.49
N HIS A 165 -21.03 7.80 15.37
CA HIS A 165 -21.09 9.06 14.67
C HIS A 165 -21.06 10.23 15.64
N TYR A 166 -19.91 10.91 15.71
CA TYR A 166 -19.74 12.16 16.47
C TYR A 166 -19.51 13.38 15.56
N PHE A 167 -19.41 13.19 14.25
CA PHE A 167 -19.16 14.28 13.32
C PHE A 167 -20.47 14.87 12.79
N HIS A 168 -21.16 15.63 13.64
CA HIS A 168 -22.54 16.06 13.41
C HIS A 168 -22.70 17.27 12.48
N HIS A 169 -21.89 18.32 12.69
CA HIS A 169 -22.24 19.64 12.18
C HIS A 169 -21.58 19.94 10.83
N GLY A 170 -22.43 20.34 9.88
CA GLY A 170 -22.03 21.00 8.65
C GLY A 170 -21.38 22.34 8.89
N ARG A 171 -20.77 22.89 7.84
CA ARG A 171 -20.34 24.28 7.81
C ARG A 171 -21.56 25.20 7.66
N PRO A 172 -21.47 26.49 8.06
CA PRO A 172 -22.54 27.45 7.79
C PRO A 172 -22.98 27.42 6.32
N GLY A 173 -24.26 27.15 6.07
CA GLY A 173 -24.84 27.02 4.73
C GLY A 173 -24.90 25.59 4.18
N GLU A 174 -24.28 24.61 4.83
CA GLU A 174 -24.45 23.18 4.53
C GLU A 174 -25.66 22.59 5.26
N GLY A 175 -26.16 21.45 4.79
CA GLY A 175 -27.31 20.76 5.35
C GLY A 175 -28.65 21.29 4.86
N LYS A 176 -29.56 20.36 4.57
CA LYS A 176 -30.91 20.66 4.04
C LYS A 176 -31.74 21.55 4.97
N ASN A 177 -31.55 21.42 6.28
CA ASN A 177 -32.29 22.16 7.32
C ASN A 177 -31.37 23.09 8.13
N GLY A 178 -30.23 23.46 7.56
CA GLY A 178 -29.15 24.15 8.26
C GLY A 178 -28.04 23.20 8.69
N HIS A 179 -26.98 23.80 9.22
CA HIS A 179 -25.69 23.14 9.45
C HIS A 179 -25.65 22.29 10.72
N GLU A 180 -26.56 22.51 11.67
CA GLU A 180 -26.63 21.73 12.90
C GLU A 180 -27.10 20.29 12.59
N PHE A 181 -26.34 19.27 13.01
CA PHE A 181 -26.61 17.84 12.74
C PHE A 181 -26.79 17.46 11.25
N ALA A 182 -26.31 18.29 10.32
CA ALA A 182 -26.43 18.05 8.88
C ALA A 182 -25.87 16.69 8.44
N TYR A 183 -24.83 16.21 9.12
CA TYR A 183 -24.11 15.01 8.71
C TYR A 183 -24.72 13.70 9.22
N ASP A 184 -25.58 13.74 10.24
CA ASP A 184 -26.34 12.58 10.71
C ASP A 184 -27.17 11.97 9.56
N GLU A 185 -27.95 12.82 8.86
CA GLU A 185 -28.75 12.42 7.70
C GLU A 185 -27.88 12.04 6.49
N THR A 186 -26.70 12.65 6.38
CA THR A 186 -25.74 12.36 5.30
C THR A 186 -25.22 10.92 5.40
N VAL A 187 -24.85 10.49 6.61
CA VAL A 187 -24.39 9.12 6.88
C VAL A 187 -25.51 8.10 6.66
N LEU A 188 -26.72 8.39 7.16
CA LEU A 188 -27.91 7.54 6.92
C LEU A 188 -28.23 7.41 5.43
N ARG A 189 -28.12 8.49 4.67
CA ARG A 189 -28.28 8.48 3.21
C ARG A 189 -27.22 7.59 2.54
N ALA A 190 -25.95 7.73 2.91
CA ALA A 190 -24.88 6.89 2.37
C ALA A 190 -25.13 5.39 2.65
N ALA A 191 -25.55 5.04 3.86
CA ALA A 191 -25.90 3.65 4.20
C ALA A 191 -27.06 3.11 3.36
N LYS A 192 -28.11 3.93 3.14
CA LYS A 192 -29.26 3.59 2.30
C LYS A 192 -28.86 3.34 0.85
N ASP A 193 -28.02 4.20 0.30
CA ASP A 193 -27.59 4.13 -1.11
C ASP A 193 -26.69 2.91 -1.37
N VAL A 194 -25.88 2.53 -0.39
CA VAL A 194 -25.04 1.31 -0.44
C VAL A 194 -25.85 0.05 -0.19
N GLY A 195 -26.96 0.16 0.57
CA GLY A 195 -27.75 -0.97 1.02
C GLY A 195 -27.08 -1.75 2.15
N ILE A 196 -26.41 -1.08 3.09
CA ILE A 196 -25.90 -1.68 4.34
C ILE A 196 -26.89 -1.42 5.47
N ARG A 197 -27.03 -2.37 6.40
CA ARG A 197 -27.77 -2.14 7.65
C ARG A 197 -26.92 -1.27 8.58
N ILE A 198 -27.52 -0.25 9.18
CA ILE A 198 -26.82 0.68 10.05
C ILE A 198 -27.58 0.86 11.37
N VAL A 199 -26.84 0.77 12.48
CA VAL A 199 -27.21 1.42 13.73
C VAL A 199 -26.40 2.70 13.80
N LEU A 200 -27.04 3.86 13.63
CA LEU A 200 -26.37 5.13 13.83
C LEU A 200 -26.21 5.34 15.34
N LEU A 201 -25.01 5.04 15.84
CA LEU A 201 -24.61 5.23 17.22
C LEU A 201 -24.28 6.73 17.39
N ASN A 202 -25.30 7.53 17.67
CA ASN A 202 -25.22 8.99 17.66
C ASN A 202 -24.57 9.51 18.96
N ALA A 203 -23.44 10.20 18.83
CA ALA A 203 -22.61 10.57 19.96
C ALA A 203 -23.01 11.87 20.64
N TYR A 204 -23.08 11.82 21.97
CA TYR A 204 -23.03 13.01 22.80
C TYR A 204 -21.57 13.36 23.09
N TYR A 205 -21.15 14.58 22.75
CA TYR A 205 -19.80 15.10 22.93
C TYR A 205 -19.88 16.57 23.38
N GLU A 206 -19.34 16.91 24.56
CA GLU A 206 -19.53 18.24 25.17
C GLU A 206 -18.22 18.96 25.52
N HIS A 207 -17.13 18.23 25.78
CA HIS A 207 -15.89 18.80 26.31
C HIS A 207 -14.64 18.34 25.57
N GLY A 208 -13.58 19.15 25.61
CA GLY A 208 -12.29 18.82 25.01
C GLY A 208 -11.46 17.79 25.79
N GLY A 209 -11.82 17.55 27.06
CA GLY A 209 -11.14 16.67 28.02
C GLY A 209 -11.80 16.73 29.40
N PHE A 210 -11.28 15.95 30.35
CA PHE A 210 -11.77 15.87 31.74
C PHE A 210 -11.91 17.25 32.39
N GLN A 211 -12.83 17.34 33.37
CA GLN A 211 -13.10 18.57 34.13
C GLN A 211 -13.56 19.72 33.22
N ARG A 212 -14.36 19.41 32.21
CA ARG A 212 -14.89 20.38 31.24
C ARG A 212 -13.82 21.19 30.52
N ALA A 213 -12.71 20.55 30.14
CA ALA A 213 -11.65 21.23 29.42
C ALA A 213 -12.20 21.85 28.10
N PRO A 214 -11.69 23.03 27.70
CA PRO A 214 -12.21 23.73 26.53
C PRO A 214 -11.97 22.92 25.24
N MET A 215 -12.91 23.04 24.30
CA MET A 215 -12.79 22.43 22.97
C MET A 215 -11.86 23.22 22.05
N VAL A 216 -11.10 22.50 21.22
CA VAL A 216 -10.45 23.07 20.04
C VAL A 216 -11.44 23.27 18.90
N GLU A 217 -11.07 24.08 17.88
CA GLU A 217 -11.99 24.45 16.79
C GLU A 217 -12.58 23.24 16.04
N SER A 218 -11.77 22.22 15.75
CA SER A 218 -12.23 21.00 15.08
C SER A 218 -13.28 20.24 15.90
N GLN A 219 -13.15 20.20 17.23
CA GLN A 219 -14.09 19.53 18.13
C GLN A 219 -15.45 20.22 18.19
N LYS A 220 -15.55 21.51 17.84
CA LYS A 220 -16.85 22.21 17.80
C LYS A 220 -17.81 21.58 16.80
N ARG A 221 -17.31 20.88 15.78
CA ARG A 221 -18.14 20.15 14.81
C ARG A 221 -18.75 18.87 15.38
N PHE A 222 -18.38 18.49 16.60
CA PHE A 222 -18.92 17.35 17.34
C PHE A 222 -19.85 17.78 18.47
N LYS A 223 -19.86 19.08 18.81
CA LYS A 223 -20.40 19.59 20.06
C LYS A 223 -21.92 19.49 20.12
N VAL A 224 -22.43 18.79 21.13
CA VAL A 224 -23.85 18.83 21.47
C VAL A 224 -24.06 19.81 22.62
N ASP A 225 -24.89 20.85 22.41
CA ASP A 225 -25.02 21.94 23.39
C ASP A 225 -25.83 21.57 24.64
N SER A 226 -26.74 20.59 24.55
CA SER A 226 -27.55 20.13 25.68
C SER A 226 -28.20 18.78 25.40
N HIS A 227 -28.60 18.08 26.47
CA HIS A 227 -29.44 16.88 26.36
C HIS A 227 -30.77 17.12 25.64
N GLU A 228 -31.40 18.29 25.82
CA GLU A 228 -32.65 18.61 25.13
C GLU A 228 -32.46 18.63 23.61
N LYS A 229 -31.40 19.29 23.13
CA LYS A 229 -31.06 19.30 21.71
C LYS A 229 -30.72 17.90 21.19
N TYR A 230 -29.92 17.14 21.94
CA TYR A 230 -29.58 15.75 21.62
C TYR A 230 -30.84 14.90 21.41
N TRP A 231 -31.74 14.89 22.39
CA TRP A 231 -32.95 14.07 22.32
C TRP A 231 -33.95 14.57 21.28
N SER A 232 -34.04 15.88 21.04
CA SER A 232 -34.84 16.42 19.93
C SER A 232 -34.31 15.95 18.57
N GLN A 233 -32.99 15.89 18.39
CA GLN A 233 -32.39 15.35 17.17
C GLN A 233 -32.65 13.84 17.04
N MET A 234 -32.44 13.07 18.11
CA MET A 234 -32.73 11.63 18.14
C MET A 234 -34.20 11.32 17.81
N ASP A 235 -35.14 12.08 18.37
CA ASP A 235 -36.58 11.93 18.08
C ASP A 235 -36.92 12.30 16.62
N GLY A 236 -36.27 13.33 16.09
CA GLY A 236 -36.40 13.74 14.69
C GLY A 236 -35.89 12.67 13.72
N LEU A 237 -34.73 12.07 14.01
CA LEU A 237 -34.19 10.95 13.22
C LEU A 237 -35.07 9.71 13.35
N GLN A 238 -35.46 9.32 14.57
CA GLN A 238 -36.27 8.12 14.82
C GLN A 238 -37.59 8.16 14.04
N SER A 239 -38.21 9.34 13.95
CA SER A 239 -39.43 9.55 13.17
C SER A 239 -39.23 9.33 11.67
N LYS A 240 -38.06 9.67 11.13
CA LYS A 240 -37.71 9.46 9.71
C LYS A 240 -37.35 8.01 9.39
N LEU A 241 -36.90 7.26 10.38
CA LEU A 241 -36.43 5.87 10.21
C LEU A 241 -37.51 4.82 10.46
N ALA A 242 -38.71 5.21 10.91
CA ALA A 242 -39.79 4.29 11.30
C ALA A 242 -40.14 3.23 10.23
N ASP A 243 -40.07 3.58 8.95
CA ASP A 243 -40.38 2.69 7.82
C ASP A 243 -39.14 2.13 7.09
N VAL A 244 -37.95 2.28 7.68
CA VAL A 244 -36.67 1.83 7.10
C VAL A 244 -36.10 0.68 7.94
N PRO A 245 -36.44 -0.59 7.65
CA PRO A 245 -36.10 -1.73 8.53
C PRO A 245 -34.60 -2.04 8.65
N THR A 246 -33.77 -1.37 7.85
CA THR A 246 -32.30 -1.52 7.85
C THR A 246 -31.59 -0.37 8.58
N GLN A 247 -32.31 0.56 9.19
CA GLN A 247 -31.73 1.72 9.88
C GLN A 247 -32.35 1.89 11.27
N SER A 248 -31.52 1.95 12.30
CA SER A 248 -31.92 2.23 13.67
C SER A 248 -30.93 3.16 14.35
N LEU A 249 -31.25 3.59 15.57
CA LEU A 249 -30.43 4.49 16.37
C LEU A 249 -29.88 3.79 17.61
N GLY A 250 -28.72 4.24 18.06
CA GLY A 250 -28.16 3.93 19.36
C GLY A 250 -27.58 5.18 20.00
N VAL A 251 -27.39 5.12 21.32
CA VAL A 251 -26.90 6.24 22.13
C VAL A 251 -25.41 6.04 22.36
N VAL A 252 -24.66 7.12 22.25
CA VAL A 252 -23.25 7.15 22.59
C VAL A 252 -22.99 8.29 23.57
N ALA A 253 -22.26 8.02 24.64
CA ALA A 253 -21.45 9.05 25.27
C ALA A 253 -20.02 8.83 24.76
N HIS A 254 -19.42 9.81 24.08
CA HIS A 254 -18.19 9.57 23.32
C HIS A 254 -17.10 8.91 24.19
N SER A 255 -16.72 9.57 25.29
CA SER A 255 -15.84 9.02 26.33
C SER A 255 -15.97 9.85 27.60
N MET A 256 -15.41 9.38 28.73
CA MET A 256 -15.37 10.17 29.98
C MET A 256 -14.55 11.46 29.87
N ARG A 257 -13.71 11.58 28.83
CA ARG A 257 -13.01 12.83 28.50
C ARG A 257 -13.96 13.87 27.89
N ALA A 258 -14.94 13.43 27.11
CA ALA A 258 -15.82 14.30 26.35
C ALA A 258 -17.16 14.58 27.06
N VAL A 259 -17.54 13.74 28.03
CA VAL A 259 -18.81 13.80 28.75
C VAL A 259 -18.58 13.54 30.24
N GLU A 260 -19.10 14.41 31.10
CA GLU A 260 -18.98 14.25 32.55
C GLU A 260 -19.84 13.08 33.07
N VAL A 261 -19.38 12.39 34.12
CA VAL A 261 -20.06 11.20 34.68
C VAL A 261 -21.56 11.39 34.93
N PRO A 262 -22.04 12.50 35.54
CA PRO A 262 -23.48 12.69 35.75
C PRO A 262 -24.31 12.75 34.47
N ASP A 263 -23.71 13.18 33.36
CA ASP A 263 -24.39 13.28 32.07
C ASP A 263 -24.34 11.94 31.33
N ILE A 264 -23.25 11.16 31.49
CA ILE A 264 -23.21 9.74 31.09
C ILE A 264 -24.34 8.96 31.78
N VAL A 265 -24.56 9.16 33.09
CA VAL A 265 -25.66 8.50 33.84
C VAL A 265 -27.00 8.83 33.21
N LYS A 266 -27.30 10.12 32.96
CA LYS A 266 -28.57 10.53 32.37
C LYS A 266 -28.79 9.96 30.97
N LEU A 267 -27.76 9.99 30.12
CA LEU A 267 -27.82 9.44 28.76
C LEU A 267 -28.11 7.93 28.80
N HIS A 268 -27.45 7.21 29.72
CA HIS A 268 -27.63 5.77 29.90
C HIS A 268 -29.01 5.42 30.48
N GLU A 269 -29.49 6.14 31.50
CA GLU A 269 -30.83 5.91 32.05
C GLU A 269 -31.91 6.12 30.98
N GLU A 270 -31.74 7.14 30.15
CA GLU A 270 -32.68 7.44 29.07
C GLU A 270 -32.56 6.45 27.91
N SER A 271 -31.37 5.94 27.58
CA SER A 271 -31.21 4.86 26.59
C SER A 271 -31.90 3.59 27.05
N VAL A 272 -31.77 3.22 28.33
CA VAL A 272 -32.48 2.08 28.95
C VAL A 272 -33.99 2.29 28.90
N ARG A 273 -34.48 3.48 29.26
CA ARG A 273 -35.92 3.80 29.21
C ARG A 273 -36.50 3.66 27.80
N ARG A 274 -35.72 4.03 26.78
CA ARG A 274 -36.09 3.95 25.35
C ARG A 274 -35.76 2.60 24.72
N GLY A 275 -35.05 1.71 25.42
CA GLY A 275 -34.62 0.43 24.91
C GLY A 275 -33.52 0.51 23.82
N LEU A 276 -32.79 1.62 23.73
CA LEU A 276 -31.69 1.84 22.79
C LEU A 276 -30.40 1.22 23.32
N VAL A 277 -29.51 0.80 22.41
CA VAL A 277 -28.14 0.40 22.78
C VAL A 277 -27.33 1.61 23.27
N PHE A 278 -26.36 1.36 24.14
CA PHE A 278 -25.47 2.38 24.69
C PHE A 278 -24.01 2.00 24.44
N HIS A 279 -23.25 2.87 23.79
CA HIS A 279 -21.84 2.64 23.46
C HIS A 279 -20.96 3.77 24.01
N ILE A 280 -19.72 3.43 24.40
CA ILE A 280 -18.73 4.40 24.90
C ILE A 280 -17.30 3.92 24.61
N HIS A 281 -16.40 4.81 24.18
CA HIS A 281 -14.96 4.52 24.15
C HIS A 281 -14.42 4.51 25.58
N LEU A 282 -13.68 3.46 25.93
CA LEU A 282 -13.28 3.23 27.31
C LEU A 282 -11.86 2.67 27.41
N GLU A 283 -10.97 3.40 28.10
CA GLU A 283 -9.64 2.92 28.51
C GLU A 283 -8.77 2.41 27.36
N GLU A 284 -8.92 3.01 26.18
CA GLU A 284 -8.12 2.77 24.97
C GLU A 284 -6.64 3.08 25.19
N GLN A 285 -6.34 4.20 25.88
CA GLN A 285 -5.00 4.74 26.08
C GLN A 285 -4.69 4.94 27.57
N THR A 286 -3.45 4.66 27.98
CA THR A 286 -2.97 4.85 29.37
C THR A 286 -3.20 6.27 29.89
N LYS A 287 -3.01 7.28 29.03
CA LYS A 287 -3.26 8.68 29.37
C LYS A 287 -4.70 8.94 29.80
N GLU A 288 -5.70 8.30 29.18
CA GLU A 288 -7.09 8.44 29.62
C GLU A 288 -7.28 7.91 31.04
N VAL A 289 -6.71 6.74 31.33
CA VAL A 289 -6.77 6.11 32.65
C VAL A 289 -6.13 7.02 33.72
N ASP A 290 -4.95 7.56 33.43
CA ASP A 290 -4.21 8.40 34.37
C ASP A 290 -4.89 9.75 34.59
N ASP A 291 -5.37 10.41 33.53
CA ASP A 291 -6.12 11.67 33.63
C ASP A 291 -7.44 11.46 34.39
N CYS A 292 -8.12 10.32 34.19
CA CYS A 292 -9.34 9.97 34.93
C CYS A 292 -9.07 9.82 36.42
N LYS A 293 -8.02 9.06 36.79
CA LYS A 293 -7.62 8.89 38.19
C LYS A 293 -7.31 10.23 38.85
N ALA A 294 -6.62 11.13 38.13
CA ALA A 294 -6.34 12.47 38.62
C ALA A 294 -7.63 13.29 38.83
N ALA A 295 -8.61 13.17 37.94
CA ALA A 295 -9.87 13.91 38.03
C ALA A 295 -10.88 13.32 39.03
N HIS A 296 -10.83 12.01 39.31
CA HIS A 296 -11.85 11.27 40.05
C HIS A 296 -11.30 10.47 41.23
N ASN A 297 -10.40 11.09 42.02
CA ASN A 297 -9.90 10.54 43.30
C ASN A 297 -9.31 9.13 43.20
N GLY A 298 -8.59 8.84 42.11
CA GLY A 298 -7.93 7.56 41.87
C GLY A 298 -8.81 6.47 41.24
N GLU A 299 -10.07 6.74 40.92
CA GLU A 299 -10.94 5.79 40.21
C GLU A 299 -10.62 5.73 38.70
N THR A 300 -10.65 4.52 38.14
CA THR A 300 -10.54 4.27 36.69
C THR A 300 -11.87 4.54 35.99
N PRO A 301 -11.88 4.80 34.67
CA PRO A 301 -13.13 4.93 33.92
C PRO A 301 -14.08 3.73 34.09
N MET A 302 -13.60 2.50 34.01
CA MET A 302 -14.42 1.30 34.20
C MET A 302 -15.01 1.22 35.62
N ALA A 303 -14.22 1.51 36.66
CA ALA A 303 -14.71 1.53 38.04
C ALA A 303 -15.85 2.56 38.22
N LEU A 304 -15.73 3.74 37.59
CA LEU A 304 -16.77 4.75 37.60
C LEU A 304 -18.05 4.27 36.89
N LEU A 305 -17.95 3.59 35.75
CA LEU A 305 -19.13 3.02 35.08
C LEU A 305 -19.80 1.94 35.94
N LEU A 306 -19.03 1.01 36.50
CA LEU A 306 -19.55 -0.07 37.35
C LEU A 306 -20.26 0.44 38.61
N LYS A 307 -19.79 1.56 39.16
CA LYS A 307 -20.33 2.22 40.34
C LYS A 307 -21.62 3.00 40.05
N ASN A 308 -21.69 3.68 38.91
CA ASN A 308 -22.75 4.65 38.62
C ASN A 308 -23.83 4.14 37.66
N LEU A 309 -23.54 3.11 36.85
CA LEU A 309 -24.44 2.62 35.80
C LEU A 309 -24.98 1.22 36.09
N LYS A 310 -26.19 0.98 35.58
CA LYS A 310 -26.79 -0.35 35.52
C LYS A 310 -26.37 -1.04 34.21
N ILE A 311 -25.18 -1.63 34.21
CA ILE A 311 -24.68 -2.40 33.07
C ILE A 311 -25.62 -3.58 32.76
N ASP A 312 -25.93 -3.75 31.46
CA ASP A 312 -26.73 -4.85 30.91
C ASP A 312 -26.25 -5.24 29.49
N GLU A 313 -26.96 -6.16 28.85
CA GLU A 313 -26.61 -6.67 27.51
C GLU A 313 -26.68 -5.64 26.37
N LYS A 314 -27.24 -4.45 26.58
CA LYS A 314 -27.31 -3.37 25.57
C LYS A 314 -26.19 -2.35 25.74
N PHE A 315 -25.35 -2.51 26.75
CA PHE A 315 -24.16 -1.70 26.96
C PHE A 315 -22.95 -2.30 26.24
N THR A 316 -22.27 -1.50 25.43
CA THR A 316 -20.99 -1.88 24.81
C THR A 316 -19.90 -0.88 25.18
N ALA A 317 -18.80 -1.38 25.76
CA ALA A 317 -17.59 -0.62 25.97
C ALA A 317 -16.60 -0.94 24.85
N VAL A 318 -16.10 0.09 24.16
CA VAL A 318 -15.18 -0.05 23.04
C VAL A 318 -13.73 0.05 23.55
N HIS A 319 -12.87 -0.82 23.03
CA HIS A 319 -11.46 -1.05 23.36
C HIS A 319 -11.25 -1.83 24.67
N CYS A 320 -11.46 -1.17 25.82
CA CYS A 320 -11.14 -1.71 27.15
C CYS A 320 -9.68 -2.17 27.30
N THR A 321 -8.77 -1.62 26.49
CA THR A 321 -7.39 -2.07 26.34
C THR A 321 -6.62 -2.07 27.66
N TRP A 322 -6.78 -1.00 28.44
CA TRP A 322 -6.12 -0.80 29.72
C TRP A 322 -7.02 -1.07 30.93
N THR A 323 -8.13 -1.78 30.72
CA THR A 323 -9.04 -2.18 31.80
C THR A 323 -8.44 -3.28 32.65
N LYS A 324 -8.53 -3.11 33.97
CA LYS A 324 -8.07 -4.15 34.89
C LYS A 324 -8.90 -5.41 34.72
N ALA A 325 -8.24 -6.56 34.76
CA ALA A 325 -8.85 -7.87 34.54
C ALA A 325 -10.05 -8.16 35.46
N ASP A 326 -10.04 -7.69 36.71
CA ASP A 326 -11.12 -7.87 37.68
C ASP A 326 -12.30 -6.92 37.47
N GLU A 327 -12.04 -5.68 37.05
CA GLU A 327 -13.08 -4.71 36.66
C GLU A 327 -13.76 -5.15 35.36
N LEU A 328 -12.99 -5.59 34.36
CA LEU A 328 -13.50 -6.12 33.10
C LEU A 328 -14.36 -7.36 33.33
N LYS A 329 -13.93 -8.27 34.22
CA LYS A 329 -14.71 -9.45 34.61
C LYS A 329 -16.06 -9.06 35.23
N GLN A 330 -16.08 -8.08 36.14
CA GLN A 330 -17.33 -7.59 36.74
C GLN A 330 -18.27 -6.97 35.71
N PHE A 331 -17.72 -6.26 34.72
CA PHE A 331 -18.50 -5.66 33.64
C PHE A 331 -19.19 -6.73 32.78
N VAL A 332 -18.47 -7.77 32.36
CA VAL A 332 -19.05 -8.86 31.56
C VAL A 332 -19.98 -9.77 32.37
N GLU A 333 -19.75 -9.94 33.69
CA GLU A 333 -20.69 -10.63 34.60
C GLU A 333 -22.03 -9.89 34.72
N LYS A 334 -22.01 -8.55 34.60
CA LYS A 334 -23.21 -7.72 34.46
C LYS A 334 -23.77 -7.70 33.03
N LYS A 335 -23.24 -8.53 32.13
CA LYS A 335 -23.62 -8.71 30.72
C LYS A 335 -23.19 -7.60 29.76
N GLY A 336 -22.33 -6.67 30.17
CA GLY A 336 -21.77 -5.69 29.25
C GLY A 336 -20.96 -6.36 28.14
N ASN A 337 -20.97 -5.77 26.94
CA ASN A 337 -20.21 -6.25 25.78
C ASN A 337 -18.92 -5.45 25.61
N VAL A 338 -17.85 -6.13 25.19
CA VAL A 338 -16.54 -5.54 24.90
C VAL A 338 -16.34 -5.53 23.39
N CYS A 339 -16.27 -4.35 22.78
CA CYS A 339 -15.97 -4.21 21.36
C CYS A 339 -14.48 -3.96 21.18
N ILE A 340 -13.77 -4.92 20.59
CA ILE A 340 -12.33 -4.84 20.31
C ILE A 340 -12.15 -4.50 18.83
N CYS A 341 -11.21 -3.62 18.50
CA CYS A 341 -10.97 -3.17 17.13
C CYS A 341 -9.52 -3.51 16.68
N PRO A 342 -9.18 -4.79 16.47
CA PRO A 342 -7.79 -5.23 16.38
C PRO A 342 -6.88 -4.54 15.39
N LEU A 343 -7.37 -4.24 14.19
CA LEU A 343 -6.57 -3.55 13.19
C LEU A 343 -6.30 -2.10 13.56
N THR A 344 -7.29 -1.41 14.13
CA THR A 344 -7.13 -0.03 14.57
C THR A 344 -6.26 0.05 15.83
N GLU A 345 -6.52 -0.79 16.83
CA GLU A 345 -5.74 -0.85 18.06
C GLU A 345 -4.27 -1.24 17.80
N GLY A 346 -4.04 -2.12 16.82
CA GLY A 346 -2.71 -2.43 16.32
C GLY A 346 -2.05 -1.27 15.57
N ASN A 347 -2.82 -0.50 14.78
CA ASN A 347 -2.32 0.68 14.05
C ASN A 347 -1.97 1.83 15.00
N LEU A 348 -2.81 2.11 15.98
CA LEU A 348 -2.63 3.21 16.94
C LEU A 348 -1.68 2.85 18.10
N GLY A 349 -1.35 1.55 18.23
CA GLY A 349 -0.42 1.05 19.25
C GLY A 349 -1.02 1.03 20.65
N ASP A 350 -2.32 0.77 20.75
CA ASP A 350 -3.06 0.75 22.04
C ASP A 350 -2.71 -0.47 22.88
N GLY A 351 -2.71 -1.64 22.25
CA GLY A 351 -2.68 -2.96 22.89
C GLY A 351 -4.05 -3.66 22.85
N PHE A 352 -4.22 -4.71 23.66
CA PHE A 352 -5.46 -5.49 23.74
C PHE A 352 -5.84 -5.79 25.20
N PRO A 353 -7.16 -5.87 25.53
CA PRO A 353 -7.59 -6.29 26.85
C PRO A 353 -7.15 -7.73 27.17
N PHE A 354 -7.10 -8.08 28.45
CA PHE A 354 -6.86 -9.48 28.85
C PHE A 354 -8.05 -10.36 28.48
N ILE A 355 -7.95 -11.07 27.35
CA ILE A 355 -9.10 -11.73 26.69
C ILE A 355 -9.84 -12.72 27.60
N ALA A 356 -9.13 -13.41 28.50
CA ALA A 356 -9.76 -14.35 29.44
C ALA A 356 -10.75 -13.67 30.40
N SER A 357 -10.61 -12.36 30.65
CA SER A 357 -11.56 -11.58 31.43
C SER A 357 -12.79 -11.11 30.65
N CYS A 358 -12.77 -11.17 29.31
CA CYS A 358 -13.90 -10.74 28.48
C CYS A 358 -15.03 -11.78 28.41
N SER A 359 -14.77 -13.03 28.81
CA SER A 359 -15.68 -14.15 28.58
C SER A 359 -16.15 -14.25 27.12
N ASP A 360 -17.38 -14.70 26.87
CA ASP A 360 -17.98 -14.75 25.53
C ASP A 360 -18.62 -13.42 25.08
N ARG A 361 -18.30 -12.30 25.76
CA ARG A 361 -18.93 -10.99 25.53
C ARG A 361 -18.12 -10.09 24.59
N VAL A 362 -17.35 -10.70 23.69
CA VAL A 362 -16.52 -9.97 22.72
C VAL A 362 -17.27 -9.79 21.40
N CYS A 363 -17.24 -8.58 20.86
CA CYS A 363 -17.61 -8.25 19.48
C CYS A 363 -16.50 -7.44 18.81
N LEU A 364 -16.53 -7.32 17.48
CA LEU A 364 -15.44 -6.71 16.70
C LEU A 364 -15.88 -5.45 15.97
N GLY A 365 -14.97 -4.48 15.88
CA GLY A 365 -15.13 -3.23 15.13
C GLY A 365 -13.98 -2.99 14.16
N THR A 366 -14.22 -2.30 13.04
CA THR A 366 -13.15 -1.82 12.14
C THR A 366 -12.69 -0.40 12.46
N ASP A 367 -13.46 0.32 13.27
CA ASP A 367 -13.13 1.61 13.87
C ASP A 367 -12.63 2.66 12.87
N CYS A 368 -11.32 2.97 12.82
CA CYS A 368 -10.78 4.03 11.99
C CYS A 368 -10.83 3.69 10.49
N ASN A 369 -11.14 2.43 10.16
CA ASN A 369 -11.28 1.93 8.81
C ASN A 369 -10.00 2.08 7.97
N ALA A 370 -8.82 2.11 8.60
CA ALA A 370 -7.52 2.03 7.90
C ALA A 370 -7.47 0.80 6.98
N ARG A 371 -8.09 -0.29 7.42
CA ARG A 371 -8.38 -1.50 6.66
C ARG A 371 -9.80 -1.97 7.01
N VAL A 372 -10.56 -2.43 6.00
CA VAL A 372 -11.90 -3.01 6.20
C VAL A 372 -11.86 -4.47 5.77
N ASP A 373 -11.72 -5.37 6.73
CA ASP A 373 -11.76 -6.82 6.54
C ASP A 373 -11.98 -7.56 7.87
N MET A 374 -13.16 -8.15 8.06
CA MET A 374 -13.51 -8.81 9.31
C MET A 374 -12.77 -10.15 9.51
N CYS A 375 -12.32 -10.82 8.44
CA CYS A 375 -11.42 -11.98 8.55
C CYS A 375 -10.08 -11.55 9.15
N GLU A 376 -9.62 -10.36 8.79
CA GLU A 376 -8.38 -9.78 9.28
C GLU A 376 -8.51 -9.30 10.73
N GLU A 377 -9.63 -8.68 11.12
CA GLU A 377 -9.92 -8.36 12.53
C GLU A 377 -9.89 -9.62 13.41
N MET A 378 -10.65 -10.66 13.03
CA MET A 378 -10.68 -11.94 13.74
C MET A 378 -9.28 -12.57 13.86
N ARG A 379 -8.50 -12.52 12.78
CA ARG A 379 -7.15 -13.07 12.74
C ARG A 379 -6.20 -12.30 13.65
N TRP A 380 -6.25 -10.97 13.64
CA TRP A 380 -5.36 -10.14 14.44
C TRP A 380 -5.68 -10.15 15.92
N LEU A 381 -6.95 -10.29 16.30
CA LEU A 381 -7.31 -10.53 17.70
C LEU A 381 -6.53 -11.74 18.24
N GLU A 382 -6.63 -12.89 17.57
CA GLU A 382 -5.90 -14.08 17.97
C GLU A 382 -4.38 -13.88 17.86
N TYR A 383 -3.88 -13.36 16.73
CA TYR A 383 -2.43 -13.29 16.50
C TYR A 383 -1.72 -12.35 17.47
N ALA A 384 -2.32 -11.22 17.84
CA ALA A 384 -1.75 -10.35 18.85
C ALA A 384 -1.60 -11.07 20.20
N HIS A 385 -2.62 -11.80 20.63
CA HIS A 385 -2.55 -12.62 21.82
C HIS A 385 -1.53 -13.76 21.70
N ARG A 386 -1.41 -14.42 20.53
CA ARG A 386 -0.37 -15.43 20.29
C ARG A 386 1.03 -14.86 20.45
N LEU A 387 1.27 -13.68 19.89
CA LEU A 387 2.56 -12.99 19.97
C LEU A 387 2.89 -12.62 21.42
N HIS A 388 1.89 -12.15 22.16
CA HIS A 388 2.05 -11.79 23.56
C HIS A 388 2.33 -13.01 24.45
N GLU A 389 1.61 -14.12 24.25
CA GLU A 389 1.68 -15.29 25.14
C GLU A 389 2.56 -16.44 24.62
N SER A 390 3.13 -16.30 23.41
CA SER A 390 3.96 -17.33 22.76
C SER A 390 3.28 -18.71 22.64
N ARG A 391 1.97 -18.75 22.45
CA ARG A 391 1.17 -19.98 22.25
C ARG A 391 0.01 -19.75 21.28
N ARG A 392 -0.66 -20.83 20.85
CA ARG A 392 -1.82 -20.78 19.92
C ARG A 392 -3.12 -21.08 20.67
N GLY A 393 -4.25 -20.60 20.14
CA GLY A 393 -5.58 -20.80 20.74
C GLY A 393 -5.73 -19.98 22.01
N VAL A 394 -5.34 -18.70 21.97
CA VAL A 394 -5.37 -17.87 23.19
C VAL A 394 -6.78 -17.36 23.44
N CYS A 395 -7.49 -16.94 22.39
CA CYS A 395 -8.87 -16.45 22.55
C CYS A 395 -9.83 -17.50 23.14
N THR A 396 -9.52 -18.80 23.00
CA THR A 396 -10.35 -19.87 23.60
C THR A 396 -10.34 -19.83 25.12
N ASP A 397 -9.34 -19.23 25.77
CA ASP A 397 -9.28 -19.11 27.23
C ASP A 397 -10.42 -18.29 27.83
N ALA A 398 -11.07 -17.44 27.03
CA ALA A 398 -12.22 -16.66 27.46
C ALA A 398 -13.49 -17.51 27.64
N THR A 399 -13.57 -18.70 27.02
CA THR A 399 -14.81 -19.48 26.98
C THR A 399 -14.53 -20.98 27.12
N SER A 400 -15.58 -21.81 27.13
CA SER A 400 -15.43 -23.25 27.00
C SER A 400 -15.34 -23.74 25.55
N GLU A 401 -15.45 -22.85 24.56
CA GLU A 401 -15.36 -23.19 23.14
C GLU A 401 -13.91 -23.52 22.78
N THR A 402 -13.70 -24.71 22.23
CA THR A 402 -12.38 -25.21 21.83
C THR A 402 -12.10 -24.99 20.34
N ASP A 403 -13.14 -24.81 19.52
CA ASP A 403 -12.98 -24.43 18.13
C ASP A 403 -12.77 -22.91 18.00
N LEU A 404 -11.51 -22.53 17.88
CA LEU A 404 -11.09 -21.16 17.72
C LEU A 404 -11.75 -20.45 16.52
N ALA A 405 -11.90 -21.14 15.38
CA ALA A 405 -12.46 -20.50 14.18
C ALA A 405 -13.96 -20.20 14.38
N LYS A 406 -14.68 -21.13 14.99
CA LYS A 406 -16.08 -20.93 15.41
C LYS A 406 -16.23 -19.79 16.41
N LEU A 407 -15.36 -19.73 17.42
CA LEU A 407 -15.36 -18.66 18.44
C LEU A 407 -15.15 -17.28 17.81
N LEU A 408 -14.11 -17.12 16.99
CA LEU A 408 -13.83 -15.85 16.33
C LEU A 408 -14.95 -15.44 15.37
N PHE A 409 -15.50 -16.39 14.62
CA PHE A 409 -16.64 -16.11 13.74
C PHE A 409 -17.86 -15.62 14.52
N ARG A 410 -18.13 -16.20 15.70
CA ARG A 410 -19.17 -15.73 16.61
C ARG A 410 -18.96 -14.28 17.06
N TYR A 411 -17.71 -13.89 17.34
CA TYR A 411 -17.37 -12.50 17.69
C TYR A 411 -17.66 -11.51 16.55
N GLY A 412 -17.38 -11.89 15.30
CA GLY A 412 -17.64 -11.07 14.10
C GLY A 412 -19.06 -11.17 13.54
N THR A 413 -19.96 -11.93 14.16
CA THR A 413 -21.34 -12.14 13.67
C THR A 413 -22.37 -11.98 14.78
N LYS A 414 -22.74 -13.06 15.46
CA LYS A 414 -23.77 -13.10 16.50
C LYS A 414 -23.50 -12.08 17.61
N ASN A 415 -22.29 -12.04 18.16
CA ASN A 415 -22.01 -11.14 19.28
C ASN A 415 -22.03 -9.67 18.87
N GLY A 416 -21.61 -9.36 17.63
CA GLY A 416 -21.79 -8.02 17.06
C GLY A 416 -23.26 -7.67 16.83
N ALA A 417 -24.10 -8.63 16.44
CA ALA A 417 -25.54 -8.42 16.32
C ALA A 417 -26.18 -8.16 17.70
N GLU A 418 -25.79 -8.91 18.72
CA GLU A 418 -26.26 -8.75 20.10
C GLU A 418 -25.86 -7.38 20.67
N SER A 419 -24.62 -6.92 20.45
CA SER A 419 -24.13 -5.62 20.94
C SER A 419 -24.82 -4.40 20.28
N LEU A 420 -25.38 -4.62 19.08
CA LEU A 420 -26.19 -3.65 18.33
C LEU A 420 -27.71 -3.88 18.48
N ASN A 421 -28.13 -4.88 19.26
CA ASN A 421 -29.52 -5.29 19.45
C ASN A 421 -30.26 -5.55 18.11
N LEU A 422 -29.62 -6.30 17.21
CA LEU A 422 -30.12 -6.66 15.89
C LEU A 422 -30.45 -8.16 15.80
N GLN A 423 -31.49 -8.50 15.03
CA GLN A 423 -31.84 -9.88 14.67
C GLN A 423 -31.16 -10.30 13.37
N VAL A 424 -29.82 -10.34 13.39
CA VAL A 424 -28.92 -10.71 12.28
C VAL A 424 -27.74 -11.54 12.83
N GLY A 425 -26.72 -11.84 12.02
CA GLY A 425 -25.51 -12.53 12.48
C GLY A 425 -25.66 -14.04 12.68
N GLU A 426 -26.85 -14.60 12.44
CA GLU A 426 -27.12 -16.04 12.44
C GLU A 426 -28.07 -16.40 11.28
N ILE A 427 -27.94 -17.61 10.73
CA ILE A 427 -28.90 -18.16 9.77
C ILE A 427 -29.99 -18.88 10.57
N LYS A 428 -31.00 -18.13 11.00
CA LYS A 428 -32.00 -18.59 11.96
C LYS A 428 -33.38 -18.02 11.64
N GLU A 429 -34.42 -18.82 11.88
CA GLU A 429 -35.81 -18.41 11.70
C GLU A 429 -36.14 -17.12 12.49
N GLY A 430 -36.84 -16.20 11.83
CA GLY A 430 -37.19 -14.88 12.35
C GLY A 430 -36.11 -13.80 12.17
N TYR A 431 -34.87 -14.16 11.81
CA TYR A 431 -33.79 -13.19 11.60
C TYR A 431 -33.87 -12.61 10.18
N ALA A 432 -33.33 -11.41 9.98
CA ALA A 432 -33.24 -10.86 8.63
C ALA A 432 -32.29 -11.67 7.76
N ALA A 433 -32.61 -11.78 6.47
CA ALA A 433 -31.80 -12.45 5.46
C ALA A 433 -30.56 -11.61 5.09
N ASP A 434 -29.69 -11.40 6.08
CA ASP A 434 -28.40 -10.73 5.99
C ASP A 434 -27.32 -11.81 5.85
N PHE A 435 -26.77 -11.97 4.64
CA PHE A 435 -25.90 -13.08 4.29
C PHE A 435 -24.61 -12.64 3.62
N ALA A 436 -23.57 -13.46 3.76
CA ALA A 436 -22.38 -13.44 2.92
C ALA A 436 -22.28 -14.75 2.14
N LEU A 437 -22.13 -14.65 0.81
CA LEU A 437 -21.98 -15.81 -0.07
C LEU A 437 -20.51 -15.94 -0.48
N VAL A 438 -19.87 -17.03 -0.06
CA VAL A 438 -18.44 -17.29 -0.27
C VAL A 438 -18.25 -18.31 -1.41
N ASP A 439 -17.32 -18.03 -2.31
CA ASP A 439 -16.88 -18.95 -3.36
C ASP A 439 -15.85 -19.92 -2.80
N ILE A 440 -16.29 -21.16 -2.54
CA ILE A 440 -15.41 -22.20 -2.01
C ILE A 440 -14.49 -22.79 -3.07
N GLU A 441 -14.70 -22.47 -4.36
CA GLU A 441 -13.84 -22.88 -5.47
C GLU A 441 -12.72 -21.86 -5.74
N GLU A 442 -12.66 -20.75 -4.99
CA GLU A 442 -11.52 -19.83 -5.04
C GLU A 442 -10.24 -20.54 -4.60
N ASP A 443 -9.10 -20.14 -5.19
CA ASP A 443 -7.82 -20.81 -4.96
C ASP A 443 -7.42 -20.88 -3.48
N GLN A 444 -7.83 -19.87 -2.71
CA GLN A 444 -7.58 -19.78 -1.26
C GLN A 444 -8.40 -20.81 -0.45
N LEU A 445 -9.51 -21.31 -0.99
CA LEU A 445 -10.49 -22.15 -0.26
C LEU A 445 -10.75 -23.53 -0.89
N LYS A 446 -10.44 -23.75 -2.17
CA LYS A 446 -10.82 -24.94 -2.97
C LYS A 446 -10.38 -26.29 -2.45
N PHE A 447 -9.42 -26.33 -1.53
CA PHE A 447 -8.96 -27.57 -0.88
C PHE A 447 -9.46 -27.73 0.57
N SER A 448 -10.30 -26.83 1.04
CA SER A 448 -10.92 -26.92 2.37
C SER A 448 -12.00 -27.99 2.39
N THR A 449 -12.11 -28.70 3.50
CA THR A 449 -13.26 -29.56 3.80
C THR A 449 -14.31 -28.74 4.56
N PRO A 450 -15.56 -29.22 4.69
CA PRO A 450 -16.56 -28.54 5.53
C PRO A 450 -16.08 -28.26 6.96
N SER A 451 -15.25 -29.14 7.53
CA SER A 451 -14.68 -28.97 8.87
C SER A 451 -13.53 -27.97 8.95
N SER A 452 -12.76 -27.74 7.86
CA SER A 452 -11.65 -26.79 7.86
C SER A 452 -11.99 -25.44 7.22
N LEU A 453 -13.13 -25.33 6.53
CA LEU A 453 -13.49 -24.16 5.73
C LEU A 453 -13.59 -22.86 6.55
N MET A 454 -14.14 -22.90 7.77
CA MET A 454 -14.21 -21.69 8.62
C MET A 454 -12.81 -21.20 9.02
N GLY A 455 -11.94 -22.13 9.41
CA GLY A 455 -10.54 -21.82 9.70
C GLY A 455 -9.80 -21.29 8.46
N ALA A 456 -10.03 -21.87 7.28
CA ALA A 456 -9.45 -21.39 6.04
C ALA A 456 -9.97 -19.99 5.65
N PHE A 457 -11.26 -19.72 5.86
CA PHE A 457 -11.87 -18.41 5.61
C PHE A 457 -11.26 -17.32 6.51
N ILE A 458 -11.10 -17.58 7.82
CA ILE A 458 -10.56 -16.58 8.76
C ILE A 458 -9.05 -16.44 8.64
N PHE A 459 -8.30 -17.55 8.67
CA PHE A 459 -6.83 -17.52 8.77
C PHE A 459 -6.11 -17.57 7.41
N GLY A 460 -6.77 -18.06 6.37
CA GLY A 460 -6.15 -18.31 5.06
C GLY A 460 -6.63 -17.40 3.93
N ALA A 461 -7.84 -16.85 4.01
CA ALA A 461 -8.40 -16.05 2.94
C ALA A 461 -8.28 -14.53 3.19
N ASN A 462 -8.31 -13.76 2.10
CA ASN A 462 -8.71 -12.36 2.11
C ASN A 462 -10.24 -12.29 1.93
N GLY A 463 -10.96 -11.75 2.93
CA GLY A 463 -12.42 -11.81 2.97
C GLY A 463 -13.07 -11.20 1.73
N SER A 464 -12.61 -10.03 1.30
CA SER A 464 -13.17 -9.33 0.12
C SER A 464 -12.88 -10.02 -1.21
N SER A 465 -11.93 -10.96 -1.25
CA SER A 465 -11.61 -11.71 -2.47
C SER A 465 -12.50 -12.94 -2.68
N VAL A 466 -12.94 -13.58 -1.59
CA VAL A 466 -13.69 -14.86 -1.63
C VAL A 466 -15.20 -14.67 -1.44
N VAL A 467 -15.64 -13.60 -0.79
CA VAL A 467 -17.06 -13.22 -0.74
C VAL A 467 -17.47 -12.70 -2.13
N LYS A 468 -18.50 -13.29 -2.75
CA LYS A 468 -19.00 -12.95 -4.10
C LYS A 468 -20.27 -12.12 -4.10
N ALA A 469 -21.07 -12.25 -3.06
CA ALA A 469 -22.28 -11.46 -2.90
C ALA A 469 -22.63 -11.34 -1.43
N THR A 470 -23.34 -10.27 -1.11
CA THR A 470 -23.92 -10.07 0.22
C THR A 470 -25.39 -9.71 0.10
N SER A 471 -26.17 -10.14 1.09
CA SER A 471 -27.60 -9.79 1.23
C SER A 471 -27.78 -8.90 2.45
N VAL A 472 -28.64 -7.87 2.37
CA VAL A 472 -29.21 -7.19 3.55
C VAL A 472 -30.72 -7.24 3.39
N ASN A 473 -31.41 -7.78 4.39
CA ASN A 473 -32.87 -7.87 4.43
C ASN A 473 -33.45 -8.51 3.14
N GLY A 474 -32.80 -9.58 2.67
CA GLY A 474 -33.15 -10.31 1.45
C GLY A 474 -32.76 -9.63 0.12
N LYS A 475 -32.15 -8.43 0.16
CA LYS A 475 -31.70 -7.71 -1.03
C LYS A 475 -30.24 -8.01 -1.32
N TRP A 476 -29.98 -8.65 -2.45
CA TRP A 476 -28.65 -9.05 -2.88
C TRP A 476 -27.89 -7.93 -3.58
N ARG A 477 -26.59 -7.91 -3.33
CA ARG A 477 -25.60 -7.11 -4.04
C ARG A 477 -24.40 -8.00 -4.35
N ASP A 478 -24.00 -8.05 -5.61
CA ASP A 478 -22.72 -8.66 -6.00
C ASP A 478 -21.57 -7.84 -5.43
N THR A 479 -20.55 -8.51 -4.90
CA THR A 479 -19.31 -7.86 -4.48
C THR A 479 -18.38 -7.72 -5.68
N VAL A 480 -17.44 -6.78 -5.60
CA VAL A 480 -16.49 -6.51 -6.69
C VAL A 480 -15.42 -7.63 -6.84
N SER A 481 -15.57 -8.78 -6.16
CA SER A 481 -14.61 -9.88 -6.19
C SER A 481 -14.70 -10.67 -7.51
N LYS A 482 -14.21 -10.07 -8.59
CA LYS A 482 -14.07 -10.76 -9.87
C LYS A 482 -13.01 -11.84 -9.77
N LYS A 483 -13.41 -13.09 -10.06
CA LYS A 483 -12.47 -14.16 -10.44
C LYS A 483 -11.61 -13.64 -11.59
N VAL A 484 -10.30 -13.80 -11.45
CA VAL A 484 -9.37 -13.71 -12.57
C VAL A 484 -9.62 -14.96 -13.42
N GLU A 485 -10.58 -14.90 -14.34
CA GLU A 485 -10.70 -15.91 -15.38
C GLU A 485 -9.60 -15.68 -16.42
N SER A 486 -8.84 -16.73 -16.66
CA SER A 486 -7.78 -16.80 -17.66
C SER A 486 -8.37 -16.70 -19.07
N VAL A 487 -8.54 -15.47 -19.55
CA VAL A 487 -8.47 -15.17 -20.97
C VAL A 487 -7.03 -14.79 -21.25
N ALA A 488 -6.44 -15.47 -22.23
CA ALA A 488 -5.16 -15.11 -22.81
C ALA A 488 -5.06 -13.59 -23.00
N SER A 489 -3.88 -13.06 -22.64
CA SER A 489 -3.45 -11.66 -22.77
C SER A 489 -4.29 -10.61 -22.05
N THR A 490 -4.11 -10.49 -20.73
CA THR A 490 -4.14 -9.22 -19.98
C THR A 490 -3.54 -9.46 -18.59
N ALA A 491 -2.23 -9.23 -18.42
CA ALA A 491 -1.57 -9.34 -17.14
C ALA A 491 -1.79 -8.05 -16.32
N LYS A 492 -2.45 -8.21 -15.17
CA LYS A 492 -2.59 -7.24 -14.09
C LYS A 492 -1.40 -7.34 -13.12
N GLY A 493 -0.98 -6.21 -12.57
CA GLY A 493 -0.39 -6.07 -11.24
C GLY A 493 -1.14 -4.98 -10.47
N ASP A 494 -1.68 -5.30 -9.29
CA ASP A 494 -2.48 -4.41 -8.43
C ASP A 494 -1.58 -3.45 -7.61
N ALA A 495 -1.76 -2.14 -7.81
CA ALA A 495 -1.32 -1.09 -6.89
C ALA A 495 -2.56 -0.40 -6.30
N SER A 496 -2.54 -0.16 -4.98
CA SER A 496 -3.45 0.65 -4.15
C SER A 496 -4.60 1.34 -4.89
N ALA A 497 -5.85 1.02 -4.54
CA ALA A 497 -7.09 1.57 -5.14
C ALA A 497 -6.90 3.01 -5.64
N VAL A 498 -6.61 3.07 -6.94
CA VAL A 498 -6.27 4.27 -7.69
C VAL A 498 -7.52 5.15 -7.69
N SER A 499 -7.43 6.40 -7.19
CA SER A 499 -8.55 7.35 -7.22
C SER A 499 -9.12 7.46 -8.63
N ASP A 500 -10.41 7.81 -8.79
CA ASP A 500 -10.98 7.98 -10.14
C ASP A 500 -10.20 9.01 -10.97
N GLU A 501 -9.60 9.99 -10.29
CA GLU A 501 -8.61 10.91 -10.88
C GLU A 501 -7.38 10.16 -11.38
N HIS A 502 -6.75 9.32 -10.57
CA HIS A 502 -5.56 8.58 -10.99
C HIS A 502 -5.88 7.51 -12.05
N LYS A 503 -7.08 6.92 -12.06
CA LYS A 503 -7.54 6.06 -13.17
C LYS A 503 -7.74 6.87 -14.44
N ALA A 504 -8.37 8.05 -14.33
CA ALA A 504 -8.52 8.97 -15.46
C ALA A 504 -7.16 9.45 -15.99
N GLN A 505 -6.17 9.68 -15.12
CA GLN A 505 -4.79 10.02 -15.52
C GLN A 505 -4.10 8.85 -16.26
N ILE A 506 -4.34 7.60 -15.84
CA ILE A 506 -3.85 6.40 -16.55
C ILE A 506 -4.55 6.26 -17.90
N GLU A 507 -5.88 6.41 -17.95
CA GLU A 507 -6.65 6.35 -19.20
C GLU A 507 -6.27 7.48 -20.16
N ALA A 508 -6.04 8.68 -19.65
CA ALA A 508 -5.56 9.83 -20.43
C ALA A 508 -4.15 9.59 -20.98
N ALA A 509 -3.26 9.00 -20.18
CA ALA A 509 -1.94 8.61 -20.65
C ALA A 509 -2.06 7.52 -21.73
N ALA A 510 -2.83 6.47 -21.49
CA ALA A 510 -3.06 5.40 -22.45
C ALA A 510 -3.65 5.91 -23.78
N ALA A 511 -4.53 6.92 -23.75
CA ALA A 511 -5.08 7.54 -24.95
C ALA A 511 -4.07 8.41 -25.73
N LEU A 512 -3.04 8.93 -25.06
CA LEU A 512 -1.96 9.71 -25.67
C LEU A 512 -0.74 8.86 -26.05
N ALA A 513 -0.60 7.67 -25.49
CA ALA A 513 0.51 6.76 -25.69
C ALA A 513 0.67 6.42 -27.18
N ASP A 514 1.79 6.83 -27.77
CA ASP A 514 2.11 6.50 -29.15
C ASP A 514 3.62 6.39 -29.34
N VAL A 515 4.11 5.15 -29.38
CA VAL A 515 5.53 4.83 -29.61
C VAL A 515 6.02 5.20 -31.01
N ASN A 516 5.12 5.60 -31.92
CA ASN A 516 5.45 6.04 -33.28
C ASN A 516 5.36 7.56 -33.46
N SER A 517 4.94 8.32 -32.44
CA SER A 517 4.67 9.76 -32.53
C SER A 517 5.94 10.62 -32.65
N ASP A 518 5.81 11.79 -33.28
CA ASP A 518 6.81 12.87 -33.29
C ASP A 518 6.58 13.93 -32.18
N ASP A 519 5.45 13.84 -31.47
CA ASP A 519 5.21 14.59 -30.23
C ASP A 519 5.95 13.91 -29.06
N VAL A 520 6.84 14.64 -28.40
CA VAL A 520 7.69 14.12 -27.32
C VAL A 520 6.91 13.61 -26.12
N VAL A 521 5.76 14.22 -25.80
CA VAL A 521 4.93 13.77 -24.68
C VAL A 521 4.30 12.42 -25.04
N LYS A 522 3.73 12.29 -26.24
CA LYS A 522 3.13 11.02 -26.68
C LYS A 522 4.15 9.90 -26.83
N LEU A 523 5.33 10.21 -27.38
CA LEU A 523 6.43 9.26 -27.51
C LEU A 523 6.94 8.83 -26.13
N ALA A 524 7.16 9.78 -25.21
CA ALA A 524 7.58 9.47 -23.84
C ALA A 524 6.55 8.60 -23.13
N ILE A 525 5.25 8.92 -23.20
CA ILE A 525 4.19 8.07 -22.62
C ILE A 525 4.21 6.67 -23.25
N GLY A 526 4.39 6.58 -24.58
CA GLY A 526 4.50 5.31 -25.28
C GLY A 526 5.65 4.44 -24.76
N LEU A 527 6.87 5.00 -24.64
CA LEU A 527 8.03 4.28 -24.10
C LEU A 527 7.84 3.93 -22.61
N ASN A 528 7.25 4.83 -21.82
CA ASN A 528 6.93 4.60 -20.42
C ASN A 528 5.88 3.50 -20.22
N SER A 529 4.99 3.28 -21.20
CA SER A 529 3.97 2.22 -21.18
C SER A 529 4.56 0.82 -21.37
N ILE A 530 5.82 0.71 -21.80
CA ILE A 530 6.52 -0.58 -21.94
C ILE A 530 7.34 -0.83 -20.66
N ASP A 531 7.11 -1.95 -19.98
CA ASP A 531 7.97 -2.35 -18.85
C ASP A 531 9.39 -2.59 -19.35
N SER A 532 10.35 -2.00 -18.65
CA SER A 532 11.78 -2.12 -18.91
C SER A 532 12.56 -2.23 -17.62
N THR A 533 11.93 -2.81 -16.58
CA THR A 533 12.61 -3.18 -15.34
C THR A 533 13.87 -3.98 -15.67
N SER A 534 15.03 -3.64 -15.08
CA SER A 534 16.33 -4.22 -15.49
C SER A 534 16.27 -5.75 -15.65
N GLY A 535 16.61 -6.23 -16.85
CA GLY A 535 16.42 -7.61 -17.29
C GLY A 535 15.26 -7.85 -18.28
N ASP A 536 14.32 -6.90 -18.42
CA ASP A 536 13.15 -6.99 -19.31
C ASP A 536 13.10 -5.86 -20.38
N GLU A 537 14.25 -5.39 -20.85
CA GLU A 537 14.37 -4.23 -21.74
C GLU A 537 14.03 -4.52 -23.22
N ALA A 538 13.77 -5.79 -23.58
CA ALA A 538 13.67 -6.23 -24.97
C ALA A 538 12.59 -5.48 -25.76
N ALA A 539 11.42 -5.29 -25.15
CA ALA A 539 10.27 -4.65 -25.80
C ALA A 539 10.49 -3.15 -26.04
N VAL A 540 11.07 -2.43 -25.08
CA VAL A 540 11.35 -0.99 -25.23
C VAL A 540 12.46 -0.75 -26.26
N GLY A 541 13.48 -1.60 -26.27
CA GLY A 541 14.54 -1.56 -27.28
C GLY A 541 13.99 -1.77 -28.69
N GLN A 542 13.05 -2.71 -28.87
CA GLN A 542 12.39 -2.93 -30.16
C GLN A 542 11.55 -1.71 -30.59
N ALA A 543 10.78 -1.11 -29.68
CA ALA A 543 9.97 0.08 -30.00
C ALA A 543 10.84 1.27 -30.45
N ILE A 544 11.97 1.50 -29.77
CA ILE A 544 12.95 2.54 -30.15
C ILE A 544 13.54 2.22 -31.53
N ALA A 545 13.92 0.97 -31.78
CA ALA A 545 14.46 0.54 -33.06
C ALA A 545 13.47 0.73 -34.21
N ASP A 546 12.19 0.43 -33.99
CA ASP A 546 11.13 0.58 -34.99
C ASP A 546 10.88 2.06 -35.29
N TRP A 547 10.81 2.93 -34.27
CA TRP A 547 10.64 4.38 -34.45
C TRP A 547 11.78 4.99 -35.28
N LEU A 548 13.02 4.61 -34.98
CA LEU A 548 14.23 5.06 -35.69
C LEU A 548 14.25 4.53 -37.13
N THR A 549 13.96 3.24 -37.32
CA THR A 549 13.94 2.60 -38.64
C THR A 549 12.87 3.23 -39.54
N ALA A 550 11.68 3.51 -39.01
CA ALA A 550 10.60 4.18 -39.73
C ALA A 550 10.97 5.57 -40.25
N ARG A 551 11.93 6.23 -39.59
CA ARG A 551 12.47 7.54 -39.99
C ARG A 551 13.74 7.43 -40.84
N GLY A 552 14.16 6.22 -41.20
CA GLY A 552 15.29 5.95 -42.09
C GLY A 552 16.65 5.91 -41.41
N TRP A 553 16.70 5.74 -40.09
CA TRP A 553 17.95 5.43 -39.40
C TRP A 553 18.35 3.97 -39.66
N ARG A 554 19.65 3.70 -39.73
CA ARG A 554 20.18 2.33 -39.75
C ARG A 554 20.40 1.89 -38.31
N VAL A 555 19.57 0.96 -37.84
CA VAL A 555 19.57 0.49 -36.45
C VAL A 555 20.34 -0.82 -36.31
N HIS A 556 21.17 -0.90 -35.27
CA HIS A 556 21.87 -2.10 -34.85
C HIS A 556 21.49 -2.44 -33.41
N MET A 557 20.78 -3.55 -33.24
CA MET A 557 20.42 -4.13 -31.95
C MET A 557 21.57 -4.99 -31.43
N GLN A 558 22.37 -4.43 -30.51
CA GLN A 558 23.56 -5.12 -29.99
C GLN A 558 23.18 -5.99 -28.78
N LYS A 559 23.24 -7.32 -28.96
CA LYS A 559 22.90 -8.27 -27.89
C LYS A 559 23.85 -8.14 -26.68
N VAL A 560 23.25 -8.07 -25.49
CA VAL A 560 23.92 -8.06 -24.18
C VAL A 560 23.55 -9.35 -23.46
N SER A 561 24.50 -9.96 -22.74
CA SER A 561 24.25 -11.19 -21.99
C SER A 561 23.12 -10.99 -20.96
N PRO A 562 22.28 -12.00 -20.71
CA PRO A 562 21.28 -11.93 -19.65
C PRO A 562 21.93 -11.67 -18.29
N GLN A 563 21.28 -10.85 -17.47
CA GLN A 563 21.75 -10.55 -16.12
C GLN A 563 21.58 -11.78 -15.21
N ALA A 564 22.62 -12.10 -14.44
CA ALA A 564 22.70 -13.37 -13.70
C ALA A 564 21.66 -13.46 -12.56
N ASP A 565 21.37 -12.30 -11.95
CA ASP A 565 20.49 -12.08 -10.81
C ASP A 565 19.10 -11.53 -11.19
N ALA A 566 18.83 -11.31 -12.48
CA ALA A 566 17.52 -10.85 -12.94
C ALA A 566 16.48 -11.98 -12.88
N VAL A 567 15.25 -11.61 -12.49
CA VAL A 567 14.08 -12.50 -12.43
C VAL A 567 13.71 -12.99 -13.84
N VAL A 568 13.81 -12.10 -14.83
CA VAL A 568 13.57 -12.38 -16.24
C VAL A 568 14.92 -12.60 -16.94
N LYS A 569 15.13 -13.78 -17.53
CA LYS A 569 16.34 -14.13 -18.30
C LYS A 569 16.06 -14.05 -19.80
N ALA A 570 15.67 -12.87 -20.27
CA ALA A 570 15.41 -12.60 -21.68
C ALA A 570 16.67 -12.15 -22.43
N ASP A 571 16.60 -12.21 -23.76
CA ASP A 571 17.58 -11.56 -24.63
C ASP A 571 17.42 -10.04 -24.55
N ARG A 572 18.53 -9.31 -24.39
CA ARG A 572 18.55 -7.86 -24.14
C ARG A 572 19.43 -7.18 -25.19
N TYR A 573 19.11 -5.95 -25.58
CA TYR A 573 19.80 -5.28 -26.68
C TYR A 573 20.03 -3.80 -26.38
N ASN A 574 21.26 -3.33 -26.56
CA ASN A 574 21.49 -1.91 -26.78
C ASN A 574 20.93 -1.52 -28.16
N VAL A 575 20.41 -0.30 -28.29
CA VAL A 575 19.94 0.26 -29.57
C VAL A 575 20.94 1.31 -30.02
N TYR A 576 21.71 0.99 -31.05
CA TYR A 576 22.61 1.94 -31.72
C TYR A 576 22.04 2.31 -33.08
N ALA A 577 21.97 3.59 -33.43
CA ALA A 577 21.51 4.01 -34.75
C ALA A 577 22.29 5.18 -35.35
N SER A 578 22.47 5.13 -36.67
CA SER A 578 23.18 6.14 -37.45
C SER A 578 22.58 6.34 -38.85
N ARG A 579 22.90 7.48 -39.50
CA ARG A 579 22.62 7.69 -40.94
C ARG A 579 23.78 7.29 -41.84
N SER A 580 25.00 7.26 -41.31
CA SER A 580 26.24 6.92 -42.03
C SER A 580 27.08 5.88 -41.27
N ASP A 581 28.05 5.28 -41.96
CA ASP A 581 28.99 4.32 -41.36
C ASP A 581 30.12 5.00 -40.59
N ASN A 582 30.00 6.32 -40.37
CA ASN A 582 30.96 7.12 -39.62
C ASN A 582 31.12 6.56 -38.19
N LYS A 583 32.32 6.14 -37.82
CA LYS A 583 32.63 5.70 -36.45
C LYS A 583 33.12 6.83 -35.55
N THR A 584 33.28 8.02 -36.10
CA THR A 584 33.67 9.23 -35.38
C THR A 584 32.61 10.32 -35.59
N PRO A 585 31.37 10.13 -35.13
CA PRO A 585 30.35 11.17 -35.24
C PRO A 585 30.76 12.38 -34.40
N ARG A 586 30.23 13.55 -34.74
CA ARG A 586 30.51 14.75 -33.95
C ARG A 586 29.69 14.77 -32.68
N LEU A 587 28.51 14.18 -32.72
CA LEU A 587 27.60 14.08 -31.58
C LEU A 587 27.03 12.67 -31.45
N LEU A 588 27.09 12.13 -30.24
CA LEU A 588 26.37 10.93 -29.81
C LEU A 588 25.39 11.33 -28.71
N PHE A 589 24.10 11.08 -28.91
CA PHE A 589 23.14 11.07 -27.81
C PHE A 589 23.17 9.70 -27.13
N ASN A 590 23.17 9.72 -25.81
CA ASN A 590 23.14 8.53 -24.99
C ASN A 590 22.23 8.71 -23.76
N SER A 591 21.57 7.63 -23.38
CA SER A 591 20.83 7.47 -22.13
C SER A 591 20.53 5.98 -21.97
N HIS A 592 20.05 5.56 -20.80
CA HIS A 592 19.66 4.17 -20.56
C HIS A 592 18.15 3.98 -20.75
N MET A 593 17.76 2.73 -21.00
CA MET A 593 16.36 2.37 -21.22
C MET A 593 15.79 1.45 -20.12
N ASP A 594 16.65 0.88 -19.28
CA ASP A 594 16.23 0.10 -18.12
C ASP A 594 15.83 1.00 -16.94
N THR A 595 14.98 0.46 -16.07
CA THR A 595 14.47 1.14 -14.88
C THR A 595 14.50 0.24 -13.65
N VAL A 596 14.52 0.81 -12.44
CA VAL A 596 14.37 0.03 -11.20
C VAL A 596 12.94 -0.52 -10.97
N PRO A 597 12.78 -1.67 -10.27
CA PRO A 597 11.45 -2.16 -9.87
C PRO A 597 10.80 -1.28 -8.77
N PRO A 598 9.46 -1.32 -8.61
CA PRO A 598 8.49 -1.96 -9.51
C PRO A 598 8.22 -1.11 -10.76
N TYR A 599 7.68 -1.75 -11.80
CA TYR A 599 7.05 -1.05 -12.93
C TYR A 599 5.87 -0.19 -12.43
N LEU A 600 5.86 1.08 -12.84
CA LEU A 600 4.78 2.02 -12.58
C LEU A 600 4.25 2.52 -13.93
N PRO A 601 3.00 2.22 -14.31
CA PRO A 601 2.47 2.64 -15.61
C PRO A 601 2.42 4.18 -15.70
N PRO A 602 2.54 4.74 -16.91
CA PRO A 602 2.48 6.17 -17.07
C PRO A 602 1.09 6.70 -16.72
N ARG A 603 1.07 7.85 -16.07
CA ARG A 603 -0.14 8.62 -15.78
C ARG A 603 0.16 10.09 -16.06
N ILE A 604 -0.82 10.83 -16.53
CA ILE A 604 -0.64 12.23 -16.95
C ILE A 604 -1.74 13.13 -16.42
N ASP A 605 -1.37 14.33 -16.00
CA ASP A 605 -2.30 15.44 -15.75
C ASP A 605 -1.98 16.64 -16.66
N SER A 606 -2.55 17.82 -16.38
CA SER A 606 -2.36 19.03 -17.19
C SER A 606 -0.91 19.53 -17.26
N THR A 607 -0.07 19.17 -16.29
CA THR A 607 1.27 19.74 -16.11
C THR A 607 2.38 18.69 -16.03
N THR A 608 2.05 17.44 -15.72
CA THR A 608 3.03 16.45 -15.27
C THR A 608 2.81 15.08 -15.89
N LEU A 609 3.92 14.45 -16.33
CA LEU A 609 3.97 13.04 -16.67
C LEU A 609 4.59 12.28 -15.50
N TYR A 610 3.88 11.29 -14.97
CA TYR A 610 4.37 10.39 -13.94
C TYR A 610 4.51 8.98 -14.51
N GLY A 611 5.30 8.15 -13.85
CA GLY A 611 5.54 6.75 -14.22
C GLY A 611 7.00 6.37 -14.07
N ARG A 612 7.28 5.06 -14.07
CA ARG A 612 8.66 4.56 -13.98
C ARG A 612 9.34 4.77 -15.34
N GLY A 613 10.41 5.57 -15.35
CA GLY A 613 11.04 6.06 -16.58
C GLY A 613 10.61 7.46 -16.99
N ALA A 614 9.65 8.07 -16.27
CA ALA A 614 9.16 9.41 -16.58
C ALA A 614 10.26 10.46 -16.34
N CYS A 615 11.04 10.25 -15.27
CA CYS A 615 12.22 11.04 -14.95
C CYS A 615 13.50 10.31 -15.41
N ASP A 616 13.60 9.02 -15.09
CA ASP A 616 14.85 8.25 -15.17
C ASP A 616 14.67 6.91 -15.90
N ALA A 617 14.97 6.79 -17.19
CA ALA A 617 15.37 7.87 -18.10
C ALA A 617 14.64 7.85 -19.46
N LYS A 618 13.55 7.07 -19.60
CA LYS A 618 12.86 6.87 -20.89
C LYS A 618 12.31 8.14 -21.52
N SER A 619 11.88 9.12 -20.73
CA SER A 619 11.47 10.43 -21.27
C SER A 619 12.64 11.21 -21.90
N LEU A 620 13.87 11.04 -21.37
CA LEU A 620 15.08 11.64 -21.94
C LEU A 620 15.48 10.94 -23.23
N VAL A 621 15.32 9.61 -23.30
CA VAL A 621 15.44 8.85 -24.55
C VAL A 621 14.51 9.42 -25.63
N ALA A 622 13.21 9.62 -25.32
CA ALA A 622 12.26 10.23 -26.25
C ALA A 622 12.69 11.64 -26.70
N GLY A 623 13.13 12.46 -25.76
CA GLY A 623 13.63 13.82 -26.05
C GLY A 623 14.86 13.82 -26.97
N GLN A 624 15.81 12.92 -26.72
CA GLN A 624 17.01 12.75 -27.55
C GLN A 624 16.70 12.18 -28.93
N MET A 625 15.77 11.23 -29.06
CA MET A 625 15.33 10.68 -30.35
C MET A 625 14.77 11.78 -31.26
N ILE A 626 13.88 12.63 -30.73
CA ILE A 626 13.27 13.72 -31.49
C ILE A 626 14.30 14.82 -31.80
N ALA A 627 15.16 15.18 -30.83
CA ALA A 627 16.22 16.15 -31.07
C ALA A 627 17.22 15.69 -32.13
N ALA A 628 17.61 14.40 -32.11
CA ALA A 628 18.46 13.79 -33.13
C ALA A 628 17.80 13.83 -34.51
N GLN A 629 16.50 13.51 -34.58
CA GLN A 629 15.75 13.59 -35.83
C GLN A 629 15.64 15.03 -36.36
N LYS A 630 15.39 16.02 -35.49
CA LYS A 630 15.43 17.45 -35.87
C LYS A 630 16.80 17.87 -36.41
N LEU A 631 17.91 17.36 -35.85
CA LEU A 631 19.25 17.64 -36.36
C LEU A 631 19.49 17.01 -37.74
N VAL A 632 18.99 15.79 -37.98
CA VAL A 632 19.03 15.16 -39.31
C VAL A 632 18.28 16.02 -40.33
N GLU A 633 17.07 16.48 -40.00
CA GLU A 633 16.25 17.35 -40.86
C GLU A 633 16.90 18.71 -41.12
N ALA A 634 17.69 19.20 -40.17
CA ALA A 634 18.51 20.40 -40.31
C ALA A 634 19.81 20.17 -41.12
N GLY A 635 20.06 18.94 -41.61
CA GLY A 635 21.20 18.60 -42.47
C GLY A 635 22.42 18.02 -41.77
N PHE A 636 22.34 17.69 -40.48
CA PHE A 636 23.46 17.15 -39.68
C PHE A 636 23.46 15.63 -39.56
N GLY A 637 22.82 14.91 -40.50
CA GLY A 637 22.59 13.46 -40.36
C GLY A 637 23.85 12.61 -40.23
N ASP A 638 24.94 12.99 -40.91
CA ASP A 638 26.22 12.26 -40.85
C ASP A 638 27.01 12.52 -39.55
N ASP A 639 26.64 13.57 -38.82
CA ASP A 639 27.31 14.06 -37.63
C ASP A 639 26.66 13.58 -36.33
N VAL A 640 25.43 13.06 -36.38
CA VAL A 640 24.62 12.68 -35.21
C VAL A 640 24.35 11.19 -35.20
N GLN A 641 24.54 10.58 -34.03
CA GLN A 641 24.19 9.19 -33.75
C GLN A 641 23.47 9.10 -32.41
N VAL A 642 22.77 7.97 -32.19
CA VAL A 642 22.12 7.66 -30.91
C VAL A 642 22.57 6.28 -30.44
N LEU A 643 22.79 6.16 -29.13
CA LEU A 643 23.12 4.90 -28.45
C LEU A 643 22.31 4.83 -27.16
N PHE A 644 21.32 3.96 -27.11
CA PHE A 644 20.56 3.68 -25.89
C PHE A 644 20.96 2.32 -25.34
N VAL A 645 21.25 2.26 -24.04
CA VAL A 645 21.88 1.09 -23.41
C VAL A 645 21.00 0.48 -22.33
N VAL A 646 21.26 -0.79 -22.01
CA VAL A 646 20.60 -1.54 -20.94
C VAL A 646 21.52 -1.67 -19.72
N SER A 647 20.92 -1.96 -18.56
CA SER A 647 21.61 -2.30 -17.30
C SER A 647 22.43 -1.17 -16.67
N GLU A 648 22.05 0.09 -16.91
CA GLU A 648 22.66 1.22 -16.19
C GLU A 648 22.36 1.10 -14.69
N GLU A 649 21.11 0.73 -14.35
CA GLU A 649 20.61 0.65 -12.97
C GLU A 649 21.24 -0.49 -12.15
N THR A 650 22.04 -1.36 -12.79
CA THR A 650 22.59 -2.57 -12.17
C THR A 650 24.11 -2.67 -12.28
N ASP A 651 24.63 -3.08 -13.44
CA ASP A 651 26.04 -3.49 -13.60
C ASP A 651 26.78 -2.80 -14.76
N HIS A 652 26.10 -1.90 -15.47
CA HIS A 652 26.58 -1.17 -16.64
C HIS A 652 27.04 -2.09 -17.80
N SER A 653 26.52 -3.33 -17.86
CA SER A 653 26.91 -4.31 -18.87
C SER A 653 26.57 -3.86 -20.28
N GLY A 654 25.46 -3.11 -20.47
CA GLY A 654 25.10 -2.53 -21.76
C GLY A 654 26.17 -1.54 -22.24
N MET A 655 26.54 -0.55 -21.43
CA MET A 655 27.56 0.41 -21.84
C MET A 655 28.94 -0.23 -22.04
N LYS A 656 29.34 -1.15 -21.16
CA LYS A 656 30.59 -1.93 -21.35
C LYS A 656 30.60 -2.66 -22.69
N LYS A 657 29.47 -3.27 -23.07
CA LYS A 657 29.30 -3.96 -24.35
C LYS A 657 29.31 -2.98 -25.54
N ALA A 658 28.81 -1.77 -25.37
CA ALA A 658 28.77 -0.73 -26.41
C ALA A 658 30.16 -0.36 -26.93
N ASN A 659 31.23 -0.53 -26.14
CA ASN A 659 32.61 -0.36 -26.60
C ASN A 659 32.97 -1.22 -27.82
N GLU A 660 32.33 -2.37 -28.01
CA GLU A 660 32.56 -3.22 -29.18
C GLU A 660 32.05 -2.59 -30.49
N LEU A 661 31.18 -1.58 -30.43
CA LEU A 661 30.72 -0.82 -31.59
C LEU A 661 31.82 0.06 -32.18
N LYS A 662 32.89 0.34 -31.40
CA LYS A 662 34.05 1.15 -31.76
C LYS A 662 33.67 2.55 -32.27
N VAL A 663 32.68 3.16 -31.65
CA VAL A 663 32.25 4.54 -31.96
C VAL A 663 33.02 5.48 -31.04
N ASN A 664 33.66 6.50 -31.61
CA ASN A 664 34.47 7.49 -30.89
C ASN A 664 33.93 8.90 -31.18
N PRO A 665 32.87 9.33 -30.48
CA PRO A 665 32.25 10.63 -30.73
C PRO A 665 33.12 11.79 -30.26
N ALA A 666 33.07 12.94 -30.95
CA ALA A 666 33.71 14.17 -30.43
C ALA A 666 32.99 14.71 -29.18
N HIS A 667 31.66 14.56 -29.15
CA HIS A 667 30.80 14.97 -28.05
C HIS A 667 29.76 13.88 -27.74
N MET A 668 29.55 13.59 -26.46
CA MET A 668 28.50 12.70 -25.98
C MET A 668 27.59 13.45 -25.02
N ILE A 669 26.29 13.54 -25.33
CA ILE A 669 25.28 14.08 -24.42
C ILE A 669 24.59 12.90 -23.77
N VAL A 670 24.81 12.74 -22.46
CA VAL A 670 24.18 11.73 -21.62
C VAL A 670 22.97 12.35 -20.93
N GLY A 671 21.80 11.76 -21.18
CA GLY A 671 20.53 12.18 -20.62
C GLY A 671 20.30 11.54 -19.26
N GLU A 672 20.32 12.38 -18.22
CA GLU A 672 20.02 12.04 -16.81
C GLU A 672 19.19 13.15 -16.16
N PRO A 673 18.44 12.88 -15.08
CA PRO A 673 17.57 13.87 -14.45
C PRO A 673 18.34 14.90 -13.61
N THR A 674 18.86 15.94 -14.27
CA THR A 674 19.70 16.99 -13.67
C THR A 674 19.00 18.34 -13.53
N ALA A 675 17.68 18.39 -13.66
CA ALA A 675 16.84 19.57 -13.67
C ALA A 675 17.31 20.61 -14.71
N LEU A 676 17.69 20.12 -15.90
CA LEU A 676 18.26 20.89 -17.02
C LEU A 676 19.58 21.62 -16.70
N LYS A 677 20.22 21.28 -15.59
CA LYS A 677 21.55 21.79 -15.23
C LYS A 677 22.63 20.87 -15.75
N MET A 678 23.61 21.42 -16.42
CA MET A 678 24.74 20.66 -16.95
C MET A 678 25.68 20.30 -15.80
N SER A 679 25.85 19.01 -15.52
CA SER A 679 26.69 18.58 -14.40
C SER A 679 28.16 18.86 -14.73
N LYS A 680 28.87 19.49 -13.80
CA LYS A 680 30.34 19.69 -13.84
C LYS A 680 31.10 18.42 -13.51
N MET A 681 30.47 17.56 -12.72
CA MET A 681 31.04 16.29 -12.29
C MET A 681 29.92 15.36 -11.81
N GLN A 682 30.24 14.07 -11.79
CA GLN A 682 29.45 13.05 -11.11
C GLN A 682 30.29 12.34 -10.05
N LYS A 683 29.68 11.99 -8.91
CA LYS A 683 30.35 11.22 -7.86
C LYS A 683 30.69 9.80 -8.35
N GLY A 684 31.82 9.28 -7.90
CA GLY A 684 32.19 7.89 -8.15
C GLY A 684 31.37 6.93 -7.30
N VAL A 685 31.55 5.62 -7.51
CA VAL A 685 30.92 4.59 -6.69
C VAL A 685 31.94 3.59 -6.17
N LEU A 686 31.67 3.03 -5.00
CA LEU A 686 32.34 1.84 -4.50
C LEU A 686 31.33 0.96 -3.77
N LYS A 687 31.10 -0.25 -4.30
CA LYS A 687 30.15 -1.24 -3.75
C LYS A 687 30.91 -2.42 -3.18
N ILE A 688 30.73 -2.69 -1.90
CA ILE A 688 31.48 -3.70 -1.14
C ILE A 688 30.50 -4.56 -0.35
N GLN A 689 30.74 -5.87 -0.27
CA GLN A 689 30.07 -6.75 0.67
C GLN A 689 31.02 -7.14 1.79
N LEU A 690 30.54 -7.04 3.03
CA LEU A 690 31.17 -7.62 4.21
C LEU A 690 30.49 -8.93 4.56
N SER A 691 31.24 -9.92 5.03
CA SER A 691 30.70 -11.21 5.45
C SER A 691 31.51 -11.80 6.60
N GLN A 692 30.82 -12.44 7.55
CA GLN A 692 31.46 -13.11 8.66
C GLN A 692 30.81 -14.47 8.96
N LYS A 693 31.64 -15.40 9.43
CA LYS A 693 31.21 -16.69 9.96
C LYS A 693 31.55 -16.76 11.44
N GLY A 694 30.63 -17.33 12.20
CA GLY A 694 30.76 -17.61 13.62
C GLY A 694 30.55 -19.09 13.90
N VAL A 695 30.34 -19.43 15.16
CA VAL A 695 30.01 -20.78 15.64
C VAL A 695 28.69 -20.69 16.39
N ALA A 696 27.64 -21.32 15.86
CA ALA A 696 26.35 -21.36 16.53
C ALA A 696 26.45 -22.09 17.88
N ALA A 697 25.83 -21.50 18.90
CA ALA A 697 25.64 -22.11 20.21
C ALA A 697 24.33 -21.62 20.81
N HIS A 698 23.77 -22.35 21.76
CA HIS A 698 22.61 -21.89 22.52
C HIS A 698 22.98 -20.62 23.29
N SER A 699 22.16 -19.57 23.24
CA SER A 699 22.50 -18.27 23.85
C SER A 699 22.75 -18.33 25.35
N GLY A 700 22.21 -19.35 26.03
CA GLY A 700 22.51 -19.66 27.44
C GLY A 700 23.92 -20.20 27.74
N TYR A 701 24.69 -20.57 26.72
CA TYR A 701 26.08 -21.05 26.84
C TYR A 701 26.99 -20.31 25.84
N PRO A 702 27.15 -18.98 25.96
CA PRO A 702 27.82 -18.18 24.94
C PRO A 702 29.30 -18.56 24.76
N HIS A 703 29.95 -19.11 25.80
CA HIS A 703 31.33 -19.58 25.75
C HIS A 703 31.55 -20.80 24.82
N LEU A 704 30.49 -21.45 24.33
CA LEU A 704 30.55 -22.59 23.42
C LEU A 704 30.43 -22.19 21.93
N GLY A 705 30.23 -20.91 21.64
CA GLY A 705 30.13 -20.41 20.28
C GLY A 705 30.78 -19.03 20.11
N ASP A 706 30.62 -18.48 18.91
CA ASP A 706 31.16 -17.19 18.52
C ASP A 706 30.16 -16.53 17.57
N SER A 707 29.65 -15.35 17.92
CA SER A 707 28.58 -14.69 17.17
C SER A 707 29.17 -14.01 15.93
N ALA A 708 28.70 -14.37 14.74
CA ALA A 708 29.06 -13.68 13.51
C ALA A 708 28.55 -12.22 13.45
N ILE A 709 27.54 -11.88 14.26
CA ILE A 709 26.93 -10.54 14.28
C ILE A 709 27.82 -9.54 15.02
N ASP A 710 28.47 -9.95 16.11
CA ASP A 710 29.20 -9.05 17.01
C ASP A 710 30.33 -8.28 16.29
N PRO A 711 31.29 -8.93 15.60
CA PRO A 711 32.32 -8.21 14.84
C PRO A 711 31.74 -7.43 13.64
N MET A 712 30.59 -7.82 13.10
CA MET A 712 29.90 -7.06 12.04
C MET A 712 29.37 -5.74 12.58
N ILE A 713 28.72 -5.74 13.76
CA ILE A 713 28.24 -4.52 14.42
C ILE A 713 29.41 -3.56 14.70
N ASP A 714 30.51 -4.09 15.25
CA ASP A 714 31.70 -3.29 15.58
C ASP A 714 32.30 -2.61 14.34
N VAL A 715 32.49 -3.38 13.26
CA VAL A 715 33.04 -2.86 12.01
C VAL A 715 32.13 -1.81 11.37
N LEU A 716 30.82 -2.06 11.32
CA LEU A 716 29.86 -1.10 10.75
C LEU A 716 29.80 0.19 11.58
N TYR A 717 29.94 0.08 12.90
CA TYR A 717 30.03 1.23 13.79
C TYR A 717 31.28 2.06 13.53
N ASP A 718 32.44 1.42 13.38
CA ASP A 718 33.71 2.10 13.06
C ASP A 718 33.65 2.78 11.69
N LEU A 719 33.12 2.09 10.67
CA LEU A 719 32.94 2.67 9.33
C LEU A 719 32.02 3.90 9.33
N LYS A 720 30.99 3.92 10.17
CA LYS A 720 30.11 5.09 10.32
C LYS A 720 30.77 6.27 11.04
N LYS A 721 31.78 6.01 11.87
CA LYS A 721 32.55 7.04 12.59
C LYS A 721 33.74 7.58 11.81
N GLU A 722 34.15 6.87 10.78
CA GLU A 722 35.28 7.28 9.95
C GLU A 722 35.00 8.61 9.26
N ASN A 723 36.01 9.49 9.25
CA ASN A 723 35.95 10.76 8.54
C ASN A 723 36.30 10.53 7.08
N TRP A 724 35.28 10.29 6.25
CA TRP A 724 35.46 10.08 4.83
C TRP A 724 35.89 11.37 4.10
N PRO A 725 36.70 11.28 3.03
CA PRO A 725 37.17 12.43 2.27
C PRO A 725 36.03 13.32 1.78
N THR A 726 36.28 14.64 1.75
CA THR A 726 35.34 15.67 1.29
C THR A 726 36.04 16.62 0.32
N THR A 727 35.30 17.19 -0.63
CA THR A 727 35.79 18.22 -1.54
C THR A 727 34.83 19.41 -1.56
N GLU A 728 35.36 20.61 -1.82
CA GLU A 728 34.53 21.82 -1.94
C GLU A 728 33.53 21.71 -3.10
N GLU A 729 33.91 21.03 -4.19
CA GLU A 729 33.07 20.89 -5.38
C GLU A 729 31.92 19.88 -5.22
N CYS A 730 32.12 18.78 -4.48
CA CYS A 730 31.20 17.63 -4.45
C CYS A 730 30.67 17.28 -3.07
N GLY A 731 31.14 17.97 -2.02
CA GLY A 731 30.84 17.63 -0.64
C GLY A 731 31.51 16.33 -0.19
N ASN A 732 30.84 15.58 0.68
CA ASN A 732 31.42 14.42 1.35
C ASN A 732 31.40 13.15 0.49
N THR A 733 32.32 12.22 0.78
CA THR A 733 32.13 10.81 0.46
C THR A 733 31.07 10.24 1.40
N ASP A 734 29.99 9.71 0.85
CA ASP A 734 28.84 9.25 1.63
C ASP A 734 28.80 7.72 1.71
N LEU A 735 28.78 7.15 2.92
CA LEU A 735 28.61 5.72 3.17
C LEU A 735 27.12 5.39 3.41
N ASN A 736 26.58 4.45 2.64
CA ASN A 736 25.30 3.81 2.86
C ASN A 736 25.48 2.31 3.20
N ILE A 737 24.92 1.86 4.32
CA ILE A 737 24.77 0.43 4.66
C ILE A 737 23.41 -0.01 4.13
N GLY A 738 23.38 -0.50 2.88
CA GLY A 738 22.13 -0.77 2.16
C GLY A 738 21.43 -2.06 2.59
N LEU A 739 22.17 -3.09 3.03
CA LEU A 739 21.63 -4.37 3.51
C LEU A 739 22.42 -4.87 4.70
N LEU A 740 21.74 -5.46 5.68
CA LEU A 740 22.34 -6.12 6.85
C LEU A 740 21.54 -7.38 7.19
N ASN A 741 22.20 -8.54 7.22
CA ASN A 741 21.60 -9.83 7.57
C ASN A 741 22.47 -10.56 8.59
N GLY A 742 21.87 -11.28 9.52
CA GLY A 742 22.59 -12.17 10.44
C GLY A 742 21.68 -12.90 11.42
N GLY A 743 22.11 -14.10 11.82
CA GLY A 743 21.40 -14.93 12.79
C GLY A 743 20.19 -15.69 12.23
N GLN A 744 19.74 -16.68 13.01
CA GLN A 744 18.68 -17.62 12.64
C GLN A 744 17.57 -17.73 13.69
N ALA A 745 17.87 -17.40 14.95
CA ALA A 745 16.91 -17.38 16.06
C ALA A 745 17.46 -16.53 17.22
N ALA A 746 16.59 -15.93 18.03
CA ALA A 746 17.00 -15.08 19.17
C ALA A 746 17.72 -15.86 20.30
N ASN A 747 17.49 -17.17 20.39
CA ASN A 747 18.10 -18.04 21.39
C ASN A 747 19.35 -18.80 20.89
N ALA A 748 19.94 -18.38 19.77
CA ALA A 748 21.15 -18.97 19.21
C ALA A 748 22.15 -17.88 18.79
N LEU A 749 23.44 -18.13 19.04
CA LEU A 749 24.50 -17.32 18.46
C LEU A 749 24.50 -17.48 16.93
N ALA A 750 24.71 -16.37 16.23
CA ALA A 750 24.65 -16.33 14.77
C ALA A 750 25.86 -17.03 14.15
N GLU A 751 25.64 -18.04 13.31
CA GLU A 751 26.72 -18.67 12.55
C GLU A 751 27.18 -17.85 11.35
N GLN A 752 26.36 -16.92 10.86
CA GLN A 752 26.65 -16.10 9.68
C GLN A 752 26.08 -14.68 9.82
N SER A 753 26.79 -13.71 9.25
CA SER A 753 26.31 -12.35 9.05
C SER A 753 26.88 -11.77 7.74
N SER A 754 26.18 -10.81 7.15
CA SER A 754 26.63 -10.08 5.96
C SER A 754 26.06 -8.67 5.91
N ALA A 755 26.81 -7.76 5.28
CA ALA A 755 26.36 -6.39 5.02
C ALA A 755 26.74 -5.95 3.60
N MET A 756 25.88 -5.20 2.93
CA MET A 756 26.17 -4.57 1.63
C MET A 756 26.35 -3.07 1.82
N LEU A 757 27.52 -2.56 1.42
CA LEU A 757 27.94 -1.18 1.57
C LEU A 757 28.01 -0.52 0.19
N MET A 758 27.57 0.74 0.11
CA MET A 758 27.73 1.59 -1.06
C MET A 758 28.30 2.94 -0.63
N PHE A 759 29.41 3.31 -1.24
CA PHE A 759 30.01 4.63 -1.10
C PHE A 759 29.75 5.47 -2.34
N ARG A 760 29.37 6.74 -2.15
CA ARG A 760 29.40 7.77 -3.19
C ARG A 760 30.70 8.56 -3.03
N LEU A 761 31.61 8.42 -3.98
CA LEU A 761 33.00 8.84 -3.86
C LEU A 761 33.21 10.26 -4.39
N VAL A 762 34.13 10.98 -3.75
CA VAL A 762 34.69 12.24 -4.27
C VAL A 762 36.19 12.14 -4.55
N THR A 763 36.77 10.95 -4.38
CA THR A 763 38.18 10.61 -4.64
C THR A 763 38.29 9.27 -5.36
N GLU A 764 39.51 8.87 -5.71
CA GLU A 764 39.78 7.54 -6.26
C GLU A 764 39.25 6.40 -5.34
N PRO A 765 38.60 5.36 -5.90
CA PRO A 765 38.03 4.25 -5.12
C PRO A 765 39.05 3.54 -4.24
N GLU A 766 40.30 3.41 -4.70
CA GLU A 766 41.39 2.73 -4.00
C GLU A 766 41.68 3.35 -2.63
N VAL A 767 41.49 4.68 -2.50
CA VAL A 767 41.69 5.40 -1.24
C VAL A 767 40.69 4.92 -0.19
N ILE A 768 39.40 4.84 -0.58
CA ILE A 768 38.33 4.41 0.30
C ILE A 768 38.39 2.90 0.54
N TYR A 769 38.63 2.11 -0.51
CA TYR A 769 38.72 0.66 -0.42
C TYR A 769 39.82 0.23 0.56
N LYS A 770 41.02 0.82 0.46
CA LYS A 770 42.13 0.53 1.38
C LYS A 770 41.77 0.94 2.81
N ARG A 771 41.10 2.07 3.00
CA ARG A 771 40.69 2.51 4.34
C ARG A 771 39.65 1.57 4.95
N VAL A 772 38.68 1.10 4.16
CA VAL A 772 37.72 0.07 4.58
C VAL A 772 38.47 -1.23 4.91
N GLU A 773 39.43 -1.65 4.07
CA GLU A 773 40.27 -2.84 4.30
C GLU A 773 41.00 -2.77 5.65
N GLU A 774 41.60 -1.62 5.99
CA GLU A 774 42.26 -1.39 7.28
C GLU A 774 41.28 -1.47 8.45
N ILE A 775 40.07 -0.93 8.31
CA ILE A 775 39.05 -0.95 9.37
C ILE A 775 38.53 -2.39 9.57
N VAL A 776 38.23 -3.12 8.49
CA VAL A 776 37.64 -4.47 8.58
C VAL A 776 38.67 -5.56 8.95
N ALA A 777 39.97 -5.25 8.86
CA ALA A 777 41.07 -6.20 8.97
C ALA A 777 40.95 -7.12 10.20
N GLY A 778 40.99 -8.43 9.96
CA GLY A 778 40.95 -9.45 11.01
C GLY A 778 39.60 -9.64 11.70
N ARG A 779 38.56 -8.86 11.34
CA ARG A 779 37.23 -8.92 11.95
C ARG A 779 36.17 -9.51 11.03
N VAL A 780 36.12 -9.09 9.78
CA VAL A 780 35.19 -9.59 8.76
C VAL A 780 35.88 -9.72 7.40
N SER A 781 35.34 -10.58 6.54
CA SER A 781 35.79 -10.68 5.15
C SER A 781 35.14 -9.61 4.27
N MET A 782 35.86 -9.15 3.25
CA MET A 782 35.43 -8.08 2.34
C MET A 782 35.50 -8.55 0.89
N LYS A 783 34.50 -8.19 0.08
CA LYS A 783 34.44 -8.46 -1.36
C LYS A 783 34.03 -7.20 -2.14
N LEU A 784 34.85 -6.80 -3.12
CA LEU A 784 34.52 -5.74 -4.07
C LEU A 784 33.49 -6.24 -5.10
N TYR A 785 32.47 -5.44 -5.38
CA TYR A 785 31.48 -5.69 -6.44
C TYR A 785 31.70 -4.79 -7.65
N THR A 786 31.74 -3.48 -7.45
CA THR A 786 32.01 -2.50 -8.52
C THR A 786 32.63 -1.25 -7.94
N SER A 787 33.41 -0.55 -8.75
CA SER A 787 33.96 0.76 -8.43
C SER A 787 34.28 1.58 -9.67
N ASN A 788 34.17 2.90 -9.57
CA ASN A 788 34.70 3.84 -10.54
C ASN A 788 35.02 5.18 -9.86
N PRO A 789 36.01 5.93 -10.36
CA PRO A 789 36.31 7.25 -9.84
C PRO A 789 35.21 8.27 -10.18
N PRO A 790 35.17 9.41 -9.47
CA PRO A 790 34.40 10.57 -9.90
C PRO A 790 34.77 10.97 -11.33
N VAL A 791 33.79 11.40 -12.11
CA VAL A 791 34.02 11.83 -13.50
C VAL A 791 33.80 13.33 -13.60
N HIS A 792 34.83 14.04 -14.06
CA HIS A 792 34.70 15.45 -14.43
C HIS A 792 34.09 15.56 -15.83
N LEU A 793 33.05 16.38 -15.92
CA LEU A 793 32.21 16.52 -17.10
C LEU A 793 32.41 17.90 -17.73
N THR A 794 32.09 18.00 -19.02
CA THR A 794 32.23 19.25 -19.76
C THR A 794 30.98 20.11 -19.57
N THR A 795 31.18 21.40 -19.31
CA THR A 795 30.11 22.40 -19.33
C THR A 795 30.23 23.36 -20.53
N VAL A 796 29.12 24.01 -20.87
CA VAL A 796 29.08 25.00 -21.95
C VAL A 796 28.67 26.36 -21.39
N GLU A 797 29.43 27.39 -21.70
CA GLU A 797 29.11 28.76 -21.30
C GLU A 797 27.71 29.19 -21.79
N GLY A 798 26.94 29.79 -20.88
CA GLY A 798 25.56 30.21 -21.08
C GLY A 798 24.51 29.18 -20.64
N TYR A 799 24.93 28.02 -20.13
CA TYR A 799 24.04 27.03 -19.53
C TYR A 799 24.21 26.98 -18.01
N ASP A 800 23.11 26.72 -17.30
CA ASP A 800 23.14 26.48 -15.87
C ASP A 800 23.92 25.20 -15.56
N THR A 801 24.59 25.20 -14.41
CA THR A 801 25.49 24.11 -14.03
C THR A 801 25.17 23.56 -12.65
N GLY A 802 25.48 22.29 -12.44
CA GLY A 802 25.25 21.57 -11.19
C GLY A 802 26.29 20.48 -10.94
N VAL A 803 26.02 19.63 -9.97
CA VAL A 803 26.84 18.46 -9.61
C VAL A 803 25.91 17.27 -9.48
N ALA A 804 26.27 16.15 -10.11
CA ALA A 804 25.54 14.91 -9.98
C ALA A 804 26.08 14.11 -8.78
N CYS A 805 25.25 13.91 -7.76
CA CYS A 805 25.61 13.10 -6.59
C CYS A 805 25.39 11.59 -6.81
N PHE A 806 25.17 11.18 -8.05
CA PHE A 806 24.93 9.81 -8.50
C PHE A 806 25.95 9.41 -9.57
N ASN A 807 26.04 8.11 -9.85
CA ASN A 807 26.91 7.56 -10.88
C ASN A 807 26.08 7.27 -12.14
N THR A 808 26.73 7.20 -13.30
CA THR A 808 26.09 6.98 -14.60
C THR A 808 26.93 6.01 -15.45
N ASP A 809 26.53 5.79 -16.70
CA ASP A 809 27.29 5.00 -17.67
C ASP A 809 28.54 5.67 -18.25
N VAL A 810 28.72 7.00 -18.09
CA VAL A 810 29.86 7.75 -18.63
C VAL A 810 31.24 7.08 -18.41
N PRO A 811 31.63 6.64 -17.20
CA PRO A 811 32.94 6.03 -16.95
C PRO A 811 33.16 4.67 -17.64
N TYR A 812 32.11 4.06 -18.19
CA TYR A 812 32.18 2.73 -18.80
C TYR A 812 32.23 2.76 -20.33
N PHE A 813 32.18 3.94 -20.95
CA PHE A 813 32.31 4.14 -22.39
C PHE A 813 33.69 4.69 -22.76
N ASN A 814 34.39 4.01 -23.68
CA ASN A 814 35.73 4.38 -24.10
C ASN A 814 35.67 5.31 -25.32
N PHE A 815 35.95 6.59 -25.10
CA PHE A 815 36.04 7.60 -26.16
C PHE A 815 36.96 8.76 -25.74
N ASP A 816 37.51 9.47 -26.72
CA ASP A 816 38.47 10.58 -26.49
C ASP A 816 37.77 11.95 -26.39
N GLY A 817 36.47 11.98 -26.64
CA GLY A 817 35.67 13.19 -26.74
C GLY A 817 35.26 13.78 -25.38
N LYS A 818 34.27 14.67 -25.45
CA LYS A 818 33.73 15.37 -24.27
C LYS A 818 32.35 14.84 -23.89
N ALA A 819 32.19 14.43 -22.62
CA ALA A 819 30.89 14.08 -22.05
C ALA A 819 30.18 15.31 -21.47
N TYR A 820 28.87 15.40 -21.70
CA TYR A 820 27.94 16.36 -21.11
C TYR A 820 26.81 15.58 -20.46
N LEU A 821 26.53 15.85 -19.18
CA LEU A 821 25.47 15.18 -18.45
C LEU A 821 24.34 16.17 -18.17
N VAL A 822 23.20 15.99 -18.84
CA VAL A 822 22.06 16.90 -18.70
C VAL A 822 20.74 16.30 -19.19
N GLY A 823 19.67 16.58 -18.46
CA GLY A 823 18.31 16.19 -18.84
C GLY A 823 17.24 16.86 -17.97
N ALA A 824 15.99 16.74 -18.42
CA ALA A 824 14.81 17.18 -17.69
C ALA A 824 14.51 16.27 -16.48
N GLY A 825 13.78 16.79 -15.50
CA GLY A 825 13.47 16.07 -14.25
C GLY A 825 14.64 16.12 -13.25
N SER A 826 14.37 15.80 -12.00
CA SER A 826 15.36 15.84 -10.91
C SER A 826 15.58 14.44 -10.35
N ILE A 827 16.84 14.08 -10.09
CA ILE A 827 17.21 12.81 -9.44
C ILE A 827 16.51 12.61 -8.08
N THR A 828 16.08 13.70 -7.42
CA THR A 828 15.32 13.63 -6.16
C THR A 828 13.91 13.05 -6.32
N ASP A 829 13.43 12.95 -7.55
CA ASP A 829 12.13 12.40 -7.91
C ASP A 829 12.27 11.03 -8.61
N ALA A 830 13.49 10.58 -8.93
CA ALA A 830 13.75 9.24 -9.45
C ALA A 830 13.56 8.15 -8.39
N HIS A 831 13.36 6.90 -8.83
CA HIS A 831 13.36 5.68 -7.99
C HIS A 831 12.33 5.66 -6.84
N CYS A 832 11.27 6.45 -6.93
CA CYS A 832 10.22 6.52 -5.91
C CYS A 832 8.82 6.32 -6.52
N PRO A 833 7.78 6.03 -5.70
CA PRO A 833 6.41 5.84 -6.22
C PRO A 833 5.81 7.06 -6.92
N ARG A 834 6.35 8.25 -6.65
CA ARG A 834 5.88 9.52 -7.22
C ARG A 834 6.63 9.95 -8.48
N GLU A 835 7.57 9.14 -9.00
CA GLU A 835 8.47 9.53 -10.10
C GLU A 835 7.75 10.25 -11.24
N PHE A 836 8.29 11.43 -11.60
CA PHE A 836 7.65 12.33 -12.55
C PHE A 836 8.62 13.27 -13.25
N THR A 837 8.17 13.82 -14.37
CA THR A 837 8.77 14.97 -15.05
C THR A 837 7.70 15.97 -15.44
N MET A 838 8.02 17.26 -15.39
CA MET A 838 7.09 18.31 -15.81
C MET A 838 6.97 18.31 -17.34
N LEU A 839 5.75 18.43 -17.87
CA LEU A 839 5.51 18.42 -19.31
C LEU A 839 6.20 19.59 -20.02
N GLU A 840 6.36 20.74 -19.35
CA GLU A 840 7.11 21.88 -19.86
C GLU A 840 8.62 21.59 -19.96
N ASP A 841 9.20 20.96 -18.95
CA ASP A 841 10.60 20.53 -18.96
C ASP A 841 10.85 19.48 -20.05
N LEU A 842 9.94 18.51 -20.19
CA LEU A 842 10.02 17.49 -21.24
C LEU A 842 9.89 18.08 -22.65
N LYS A 843 9.06 19.11 -22.84
CA LYS A 843 8.96 19.80 -24.15
C LYS A 843 10.21 20.62 -24.42
N SER A 844 10.68 21.37 -23.44
CA SER A 844 11.86 22.23 -23.58
C SER A 844 13.16 21.44 -23.74
N VAL A 845 13.26 20.21 -23.21
CA VAL A 845 14.47 19.39 -23.35
C VAL A 845 14.78 19.04 -24.81
N VAL A 846 13.77 18.91 -25.67
CA VAL A 846 13.98 18.65 -27.11
C VAL A 846 14.72 19.82 -27.74
N ASP A 847 14.26 21.04 -27.50
CA ASP A 847 14.88 22.25 -28.06
C ASP A 847 16.23 22.54 -27.40
N TYR A 848 16.38 22.19 -26.13
CA TYR A 848 17.65 22.20 -25.42
C TYR A 848 18.67 21.27 -26.10
N TYR A 849 18.33 19.99 -26.28
CA TYR A 849 19.21 19.01 -26.92
C TYR A 849 19.50 19.36 -28.38
N PHE A 850 18.51 19.84 -29.14
CA PHE A 850 18.72 20.31 -30.50
C PHE A 850 19.68 21.51 -30.54
N THR A 851 19.46 22.53 -29.70
CA THR A 851 20.28 23.74 -29.69
C THR A 851 21.70 23.45 -29.22
N LEU A 852 21.85 22.66 -28.16
CA LEU A 852 23.15 22.22 -27.65
C LEU A 852 23.87 21.37 -28.70
N GLY A 853 23.19 20.35 -29.24
CA GLY A 853 23.74 19.47 -30.25
C GLY A 853 24.20 20.23 -31.50
N LYS A 854 23.35 21.11 -32.04
CA LYS A 854 23.69 22.00 -33.15
C LYS A 854 24.89 22.87 -32.82
N ARG A 855 24.95 23.50 -31.63
CA ARG A 855 26.10 24.33 -31.22
C ARG A 855 27.40 23.55 -31.16
N LEU A 856 27.37 22.30 -30.68
CA LEU A 856 28.54 21.42 -30.63
C LEU A 856 28.97 20.98 -32.05
N ILE A 857 28.00 20.69 -32.92
CA ILE A 857 28.21 20.37 -34.34
C ILE A 857 28.53 21.61 -35.17
N GLU A 858 28.31 22.85 -34.76
CA GLU A 858 28.72 24.01 -35.56
C GLU A 858 30.08 24.56 -35.10
N LYS A 859 30.40 24.44 -33.80
CA LYS A 859 31.69 24.92 -33.28
C LYS A 859 32.91 24.19 -33.81
N LEU A 860 32.81 22.94 -34.30
CA LEU A 860 33.92 22.34 -35.09
C LEU A 860 33.87 22.64 -36.60
N VAL A 861 32.83 23.33 -37.13
CA VAL A 861 32.76 23.76 -38.56
C VAL A 861 33.55 25.05 -38.80
N GLN A 862 34.15 25.64 -37.76
CA GLN A 862 35.16 26.68 -37.96
C GLN A 862 36.57 26.07 -38.00
N PRO A 863 37.12 25.75 -39.18
CA PRO A 863 38.57 25.69 -39.31
C PRO A 863 39.08 27.12 -39.16
N TYR A 864 40.00 27.32 -38.23
CA TYR A 864 40.87 28.48 -38.22
C TYR A 864 41.55 28.62 -39.59
N HIS A 865 41.16 29.63 -40.36
CA HIS A 865 42.02 30.23 -41.38
C HIS A 865 42.62 31.51 -40.81
N TRP A 866 43.72 31.34 -40.07
CA TRP A 866 44.77 32.35 -40.03
C TRP A 866 45.55 32.23 -41.35
N VAL A 867 45.23 33.08 -42.32
CA VAL A 867 46.18 33.44 -43.38
C VAL A 867 46.77 34.77 -42.98
N GLY A 868 48.05 34.73 -42.59
CA GLY A 868 48.82 35.91 -42.27
C GLY A 868 48.98 36.83 -43.48
N LEU A 869 48.83 38.12 -43.23
CA LEU A 869 49.39 39.19 -44.07
C LEU A 869 49.71 40.37 -43.16
N TYR A 870 50.94 40.40 -42.66
CA TYR A 870 51.61 41.63 -42.27
C TYR A 870 52.01 42.37 -43.55
N PRO A 871 51.76 43.69 -43.65
CA PRO A 871 52.70 44.59 -44.28
C PRO A 871 53.47 45.36 -43.21
N VAL A 872 54.78 45.38 -43.44
CA VAL A 872 55.75 46.31 -42.85
C VAL A 872 55.23 47.75 -42.95
N LEU A 873 55.28 48.51 -41.84
CA LEU A 873 55.88 49.84 -41.80
C LEU A 873 55.96 50.40 -40.37
N ARG A 874 57.19 50.76 -40.01
CA ARG A 874 57.56 51.62 -38.88
C ARG A 874 56.80 52.96 -38.96
N SER A 875 56.51 53.55 -37.80
CA SER A 875 57.15 54.78 -37.29
C SER A 875 56.19 55.68 -36.51
N GLN A 876 56.72 56.23 -35.40
CA GLN A 876 56.35 57.51 -34.77
C GLN A 876 54.99 57.53 -34.03
N LEU A 877 54.82 58.00 -32.78
CA LEU A 877 55.52 58.97 -31.92
C LEU A 877 54.86 58.87 -30.50
N PRO A 878 55.22 59.66 -29.46
CA PRO A 878 55.68 59.11 -28.17
C PRO A 878 54.85 59.53 -26.93
N VAL A 879 55.18 58.88 -25.80
CA VAL A 879 55.44 59.45 -24.45
C VAL A 879 54.37 60.32 -23.76
N GLU A 880 54.05 59.86 -22.53
CA GLU A 880 53.72 60.59 -21.29
C GLU A 880 52.31 61.12 -20.98
N MET A 881 51.89 60.69 -19.78
CA MET A 881 51.48 61.48 -18.61
C MET A 881 50.05 61.29 -18.09
N ALA A 882 50.00 60.60 -16.94
CA ALA A 882 49.39 61.01 -15.67
C ALA A 882 47.94 61.55 -15.68
N ASN A 883 47.02 60.76 -15.10
CA ASN A 883 46.60 60.90 -13.69
C ASN A 883 45.88 59.65 -13.21
#